data_AF-A0A2N7Q8L4-F1
#
_entry.id   AF-A0A2N7Q8L4-F1
#
_cell.length_a   1.000
_cell.length_b   1.000
_cell.length_c   1.000
_cell.angle_alpha   90.00
_cell.angle_beta   90.00
_cell.angle_gamma   90.00
#
_symmetry.space_group_name_H-M   'P 1'
#
loop_
_entity.id
_entity.type
_entity.pdbx_description
1 polymer ?
#
loop_
_entity_poly.entity_id
_entity_poly.type
_entity_poly.pdbx_seq_one_letter_code
_entity_poly.pdbx_strand_id
1 'polypeptide(L)'
;MKLSHRLFYILGALVFLSVFVCLYIFSGNLTFAKSENSCLKCHSVKRLPKMLSSGEAMDLYIDKEKFLNSVHGSLSCTDCHADIDLATHPRPLKIASKLEYTKKVSQNCANCHPEDGLSPIHKNILKEGKISCAECHGSHYIKPIKELTKDGEKCLECHTVKRLPKVLPNGEEMYLYVEKEKFLNSIHGKLGCLFCHKDIDPATHPRPVQIFSKQEYAKKVYKNCLNCHPFNSLSPIHKEFLKEDRMVCFGCHGNHYVKSRAQWLKETDKCLKCHFVRRLPKVLPSGEEMDLYVDKEAFKKTVHGDVGCWVCHQGIDFSNHPRPMRIESKRAYAEKVSAGCYRCHPKDVLSRHKGHAKIIEMKDFLCIDCHGYHKNQSIKEWKEKVKYEDYCMSCHKLDLYKKLSSGEKISVKVDVAQIKASVHKNFECIVCHKGFSKKEHPSYDFKNKKEYAINLSKNICQICHTDEELKKNPAHYAIAKTASCIDCHGYHNVKSLKVPAGVPENKYCMNCHSMSLVKKMENGEILSVKVDEREILTSAHKDLKCSQCHIGFSTRTHPIRSFKSLAEYRSKAQEICANCHKKESFEYNESIHAKAILKGNKEAPDCLKCHGYHNTPKITSDLKLRYQTCMRCHDKEDKSLKESIHYKALEEGKKDAPVCSSCHNAHKVLPTNIAQINNNCIVCHDKNLKKIHNKWLYNPPFKLESFVDVHFSSVSCEVCHTKGEKAIRLILASGKNAVTLEEISKVIGREPAEMKTLLDYNNDGIIQKDELWKFMNMLKEKTKVELMGKLVMVNSDDAHKIVSKKESVKDCAFCHNPEAIFKGRLEINKLGEKPEKFELERSAVNSAYTIPNIKDFYVLGLTKINILDTLFIIALIAGAGVAIGHVFLRIITIPIRRRRGG
;
A
#
# COMPACT_ATOMS: atom_id res chain seq x y z
N MET A 1 80.53 70.94 45.72
CA MET A 1 80.20 72.05 46.65
C MET A 1 78.71 72.06 46.90
N LYS A 2 78.27 71.87 48.16
CA LYS A 2 76.88 72.08 48.58
C LYS A 2 76.60 73.59 48.58
N LEU A 3 75.71 74.07 47.71
CA LEU A 3 75.12 75.40 47.86
C LEU A 3 73.69 75.28 48.41
N SER A 4 73.38 76.14 49.36
CA SER A 4 72.33 75.96 50.36
C SER A 4 70.91 76.23 49.83
N HIS A 5 69.97 75.43 50.37
CA HIS A 5 68.54 75.39 50.11
C HIS A 5 67.75 76.73 50.27
N ARG A 6 68.39 77.86 50.59
CA ARG A 6 67.70 79.13 50.84
C ARG A 6 67.43 79.96 49.58
N LEU A 7 68.17 79.77 48.49
CA LEU A 7 67.98 80.57 47.27
C LEU A 7 66.77 80.14 46.41
N PHE A 8 66.42 78.85 46.40
CA PHE A 8 65.35 78.34 45.51
C PHE A 8 63.94 78.64 46.05
N TYR A 9 63.76 78.66 47.37
CA TYR A 9 62.48 79.02 48.01
C TYR A 9 62.12 80.49 47.80
N ILE A 10 63.12 81.39 47.74
CA ILE A 10 62.90 82.82 47.50
C ILE A 10 62.49 83.07 46.05
N LEU A 11 63.09 82.35 45.08
CA LEU A 11 62.65 82.41 43.68
C LEU A 11 61.24 81.83 43.47
N GLY A 12 60.90 80.73 44.15
CA GLY A 12 59.57 80.12 44.06
C GLY A 12 58.46 81.02 44.62
N ALA A 13 58.73 81.73 45.73
CA ALA A 13 57.77 82.65 46.34
C ALA A 13 57.50 83.88 45.47
N LEU A 14 58.52 84.43 44.79
CA LEU A 14 58.38 85.59 43.91
C LEU A 14 57.60 85.29 42.62
N VAL A 15 57.75 84.07 42.07
CA VAL A 15 56.96 83.61 40.91
C VAL A 15 55.51 83.31 41.31
N PHE A 16 55.27 82.82 42.52
CA PHE A 16 53.92 82.55 43.01
C PHE A 16 53.15 83.84 43.34
N LEU A 17 53.84 84.85 43.88
CA LEU A 17 53.24 86.15 44.20
C LEU A 17 52.89 86.97 42.95
N SER A 18 53.71 86.89 41.89
CA SER A 18 53.47 87.64 40.64
C SER A 18 52.29 87.09 39.83
N VAL A 19 52.05 85.77 39.85
CA VAL A 19 50.87 85.17 39.21
C VAL A 19 49.60 85.47 40.00
N PHE A 20 49.68 85.52 41.34
CA PHE A 20 48.54 85.86 42.19
C PHE A 20 48.10 87.33 42.02
N VAL A 21 49.05 88.26 41.86
CA VAL A 21 48.76 89.68 41.61
C VAL A 21 48.16 89.89 40.21
N CYS A 22 48.57 89.14 39.20
CA CYS A 22 47.93 89.16 37.87
C CYS A 22 46.49 88.61 37.89
N LEU A 23 46.19 87.59 38.70
CA LEU A 23 44.82 87.05 38.87
C LEU A 23 43.91 87.97 39.70
N TYR A 24 44.49 88.81 40.57
CA TYR A 24 43.73 89.76 41.40
C TYR A 24 43.36 91.06 40.66
N ILE A 25 44.16 91.48 39.66
CA ILE A 25 43.90 92.71 38.89
C ILE A 25 42.90 92.49 37.73
N PHE A 26 42.74 91.25 37.24
CA PHE A 26 41.85 90.92 36.11
C PHE A 26 40.50 90.27 36.47
N SER A 27 40.15 90.16 37.76
CA SER A 27 38.84 89.65 38.20
C SER A 27 37.84 90.74 38.62
N GLY A 28 38.21 92.03 38.46
CA GLY A 28 37.33 93.16 38.70
C GLY A 28 36.38 93.45 37.54
N ASN A 29 35.08 93.27 37.78
CA ASN A 29 33.91 93.74 37.02
C ASN A 29 33.38 92.86 35.88
N LEU A 30 32.61 91.85 36.26
CA LEU A 30 31.35 91.48 35.57
C LEU A 30 30.34 91.02 36.64
N THR A 31 29.93 91.96 37.49
CA THR A 31 28.69 91.84 38.26
C THR A 31 27.52 91.93 37.29
N PHE A 32 27.06 90.80 36.78
CA PHE A 32 25.69 90.71 36.28
C PHE A 32 24.77 91.00 37.46
N ALA A 33 24.05 92.12 37.37
CA ALA A 33 23.03 92.49 38.33
C ALA A 33 22.10 91.29 38.54
N LYS A 34 22.20 90.65 39.71
CA LYS A 34 21.21 89.68 40.18
C LYS A 34 19.93 90.48 40.32
N SER A 35 19.03 90.40 39.34
CA SER A 35 17.71 90.99 39.50
C SER A 35 17.14 90.42 40.81
N GLU A 36 16.79 91.29 41.76
CA GLU A 36 15.98 90.85 42.88
C GLU A 36 14.66 90.37 42.29
N ASN A 37 14.51 89.06 42.12
CA ASN A 37 13.30 88.46 41.57
C ASN A 37 12.13 88.81 42.51
N SER A 38 11.33 89.80 42.10
CA SER A 38 10.26 90.40 42.89
C SER A 38 9.24 89.35 43.35
N CYS A 39 9.09 88.25 42.62
CA CYS A 39 8.24 87.11 42.97
C CYS A 39 8.63 86.48 44.31
N LEU A 40 9.94 86.29 44.57
CA LEU A 40 10.41 85.66 45.79
C LEU A 40 10.21 86.53 47.04
N LYS A 41 9.95 87.84 46.91
CA LYS A 41 9.60 88.70 48.06
C LYS A 41 8.32 88.23 48.76
N CYS A 42 7.38 87.65 48.00
CA CYS A 42 6.15 87.08 48.56
C CYS A 42 6.16 85.55 48.58
N HIS A 43 6.68 84.90 47.54
CA HIS A 43 6.64 83.43 47.42
C HIS A 43 7.67 82.70 48.28
N SER A 44 8.64 83.38 48.90
CA SER A 44 9.50 82.79 49.93
C SER A 44 8.94 82.87 51.35
N VAL A 45 7.70 83.31 51.52
CA VAL A 45 6.99 83.33 52.81
C VAL A 45 5.98 82.19 52.83
N LYS A 46 6.07 81.30 53.82
CA LYS A 46 5.09 80.21 53.99
C LYS A 46 3.72 80.80 54.29
N ARG A 47 2.73 80.45 53.49
CA ARG A 47 1.32 80.83 53.67
C ARG A 47 0.45 79.59 53.67
N LEU A 48 -0.82 79.73 54.05
CA LEU A 48 -1.78 78.64 53.96
C LEU A 48 -1.89 78.17 52.50
N PRO A 49 -1.85 76.85 52.24
CA PRO A 49 -1.95 76.31 50.89
C PRO A 49 -3.31 76.63 50.28
N LYS A 50 -3.33 76.91 48.98
CA LYS A 50 -4.55 77.14 48.21
C LYS A 50 -5.26 75.81 47.97
N MET A 51 -6.55 75.72 48.31
CA MET A 51 -7.35 74.55 47.96
C MET A 51 -7.77 74.57 46.49
N LEU A 52 -7.52 73.47 45.80
CA LEU A 52 -7.90 73.26 44.41
C LEU A 52 -9.32 72.67 44.29
N SER A 53 -9.88 72.74 43.09
CA SER A 53 -11.23 72.20 42.81
C SER A 53 -11.30 70.67 42.99
N SER A 54 -10.16 69.97 42.90
CA SER A 54 -10.01 68.54 43.19
C SER A 54 -10.03 68.17 44.68
N GLY A 55 -10.01 69.16 45.59
CA GLY A 55 -9.81 68.93 47.03
C GLY A 55 -8.34 68.78 47.43
N GLU A 56 -7.38 69.02 46.53
CA GLU A 56 -5.94 69.01 46.85
C GLU A 56 -5.46 70.38 47.38
N ALA A 57 -4.59 70.40 48.39
CA ALA A 57 -3.93 71.62 48.89
C ALA A 57 -2.65 71.92 48.10
N MET A 58 -2.56 73.06 47.43
CA MET A 58 -1.38 73.53 46.68
C MET A 58 -0.64 74.64 47.43
N ASP A 59 0.60 74.35 47.84
CA ASP A 59 1.48 75.34 48.45
C ASP A 59 2.08 76.24 47.36
N LEU A 60 2.10 77.56 47.62
CA LEU A 60 2.71 78.57 46.75
C LEU A 60 4.08 79.02 47.28
N TYR A 61 4.56 78.41 48.37
CA TYR A 61 5.87 78.65 48.96
C TYR A 61 6.98 78.01 48.13
N ILE A 62 8.02 78.80 47.88
CA ILE A 62 9.28 78.39 47.28
C ILE A 62 10.42 78.74 48.23
N ASP A 63 11.19 77.72 48.59
CA ASP A 63 12.40 77.87 49.38
C ASP A 63 13.50 78.50 48.52
N LYS A 64 13.87 79.74 48.85
CA LYS A 64 14.82 80.55 48.09
C LYS A 64 16.19 79.87 47.96
N GLU A 65 16.72 79.32 49.06
CA GLU A 65 18.03 78.66 49.09
C GLU A 65 18.02 77.39 48.23
N LYS A 66 16.97 76.57 48.34
CA LYS A 66 16.85 75.33 47.55
C LYS A 66 16.65 75.59 46.07
N PHE A 67 15.89 76.64 45.71
CA PHE A 67 15.70 77.02 44.31
C PHE A 67 17.01 77.53 43.69
N LEU A 68 17.72 78.44 44.38
CA LEU A 68 18.99 78.99 43.91
C LEU A 68 20.08 77.92 43.72
N ASN A 69 20.02 76.83 44.50
CA ASN A 69 20.92 75.68 44.37
C ASN A 69 20.47 74.64 43.32
N SER A 70 19.35 74.86 42.63
CA SER A 70 18.90 73.99 41.55
C SER A 70 19.63 74.29 40.24
N VAL A 71 19.53 73.38 39.27
CA VAL A 71 20.16 73.58 37.94
C VAL A 71 19.61 74.78 37.17
N HIS A 72 18.41 75.26 37.55
CA HIS A 72 17.77 76.45 36.99
C HIS A 72 17.78 77.64 37.96
N GLY A 73 18.54 77.57 39.05
CA GLY A 73 18.57 78.61 40.09
C GLY A 73 19.10 79.97 39.62
N SER A 74 19.74 80.03 38.45
CA SER A 74 20.17 81.26 37.77
C SER A 74 19.10 81.89 36.87
N LEU A 75 18.00 81.20 36.58
CA LEU A 75 16.92 81.69 35.72
C LEU A 75 15.92 82.57 36.48
N SER A 76 15.23 83.46 35.76
CA SER A 76 14.07 84.19 36.26
C SER A 76 12.86 83.26 36.39
N CYS A 77 11.94 83.59 37.31
CA CYS A 77 10.69 82.82 37.45
C CYS A 77 9.86 82.83 36.15
N THR A 78 9.90 83.93 35.41
CA THR A 78 9.17 84.10 34.14
C THR A 78 9.71 83.25 32.99
N ASP A 79 10.94 82.74 33.11
CA ASP A 79 11.54 81.89 32.06
C ASP A 79 10.85 80.52 32.01
N CYS A 80 10.33 80.05 33.14
CA CYS A 80 9.52 78.82 33.21
C CYS A 80 8.02 79.11 33.34
N HIS A 81 7.64 80.22 33.99
CA HIS A 81 6.27 80.72 34.07
C HIS A 81 5.99 81.78 33.01
N ALA A 82 6.13 81.40 31.74
CA ALA A 82 5.93 82.29 30.60
C ALA A 82 4.49 82.83 30.48
N ASP A 83 3.55 82.28 31.24
CA ASP A 83 2.15 82.69 31.30
C ASP A 83 1.87 83.80 32.34
N ILE A 84 2.91 84.35 32.98
CA ILE A 84 2.80 85.35 34.05
C ILE A 84 3.37 86.71 33.59
N ASP A 85 2.53 87.75 33.64
CA ASP A 85 2.93 89.14 33.45
C ASP A 85 3.14 89.85 34.82
N LEU A 86 4.33 90.41 35.02
CA LEU A 86 4.74 91.14 36.22
C LEU A 86 3.96 92.44 36.45
N ALA A 87 3.47 93.09 35.39
CA ALA A 87 2.73 94.35 35.50
C ALA A 87 1.29 94.15 36.01
N THR A 88 0.71 92.97 35.75
CA THR A 88 -0.70 92.70 36.07
C THR A 88 -0.91 91.62 37.12
N HIS A 89 0.16 90.95 37.58
CA HIS A 89 0.19 89.78 38.49
C HIS A 89 -1.07 88.90 38.36
N PRO A 90 -0.98 87.71 37.74
CA PRO A 90 -2.11 86.98 37.19
C PRO A 90 -3.29 86.87 38.16
N ARG A 91 -4.49 87.21 37.66
CA ARG A 91 -5.76 87.00 38.37
C ARG A 91 -5.88 85.53 38.78
N PRO A 92 -6.58 85.21 39.89
CA PRO A 92 -6.68 83.84 40.39
C PRO A 92 -7.16 82.86 39.32
N LEU A 93 -6.25 82.00 38.83
CA LEU A 93 -6.61 80.91 37.92
C LEU A 93 -7.43 79.86 38.68
N LYS A 94 -8.52 79.39 38.07
CA LYS A 94 -9.21 78.17 38.50
C LYS A 94 -8.38 76.98 38.06
N ILE A 95 -7.78 76.28 39.03
CA ILE A 95 -6.97 75.10 38.80
C ILE A 95 -7.78 73.88 39.26
N ALA A 96 -7.93 72.89 38.39
CA ALA A 96 -8.71 71.69 38.67
C ALA A 96 -7.94 70.71 39.56
N SER A 97 -6.68 70.37 39.24
CA SER A 97 -5.83 69.48 40.03
C SER A 97 -4.34 69.84 39.94
N LYS A 98 -3.52 69.32 40.87
CA LYS A 98 -2.05 69.48 40.82
C LYS A 98 -1.46 68.88 39.56
N LEU A 99 -1.93 67.69 39.16
CA LEU A 99 -1.41 66.96 38.00
C LEU A 99 -1.68 67.70 36.68
N GLU A 100 -2.89 68.22 36.49
CA GLU A 100 -3.25 68.98 35.29
C GLU A 100 -2.43 70.27 35.18
N TYR A 101 -2.30 71.00 36.29
CA TYR A 101 -1.47 72.20 36.34
C TYR A 101 0.01 71.88 36.06
N THR A 102 0.52 70.79 36.62
CA THR A 102 1.91 70.36 36.43
C THR A 102 2.17 69.95 34.99
N LYS A 103 1.23 69.25 34.34
CA LYS A 103 1.29 68.92 32.90
C LYS A 103 1.34 70.18 32.03
N LYS A 104 0.48 71.17 32.32
CA LYS A 104 0.45 72.44 31.59
C LYS A 104 1.76 73.22 31.73
N VAL A 105 2.25 73.43 32.95
CA VAL A 105 3.49 74.19 33.18
C VAL A 105 4.72 73.43 32.67
N SER A 106 4.74 72.09 32.77
CA SER A 106 5.87 71.29 32.26
C SER A 106 6.03 71.34 30.74
N GLN A 107 5.03 71.80 29.98
CA GLN A 107 5.17 72.03 28.54
C GLN A 107 6.20 73.13 28.25
N ASN A 108 6.34 74.11 29.15
CA ASN A 108 7.29 75.21 28.98
C ASN A 108 8.74 74.73 29.01
N CYS A 109 9.03 73.57 29.61
CA CYS A 109 10.36 72.97 29.59
C CYS A 109 10.84 72.69 28.16
N ALA A 110 9.93 72.32 27.24
CA ALA A 110 10.27 72.02 25.85
C ALA A 110 10.74 73.25 25.05
N ASN A 111 10.44 74.46 25.53
CA ASN A 111 10.86 75.70 24.88
C ASN A 111 12.39 75.92 24.97
N CYS A 112 13.02 75.36 26.01
CA CYS A 112 14.48 75.45 26.21
C CYS A 112 15.18 74.08 26.14
N HIS A 113 14.45 72.97 26.31
CA HIS A 113 14.95 71.60 26.16
C HIS A 113 14.39 70.95 24.88
N PRO A 114 15.03 71.16 23.71
CA PRO A 114 14.54 70.63 22.44
C PRO A 114 14.53 69.10 22.41
N GLU A 115 13.51 68.52 21.77
CA GLU A 115 13.32 67.06 21.70
C GLU A 115 14.53 66.34 21.10
N ASP A 116 15.26 66.99 20.20
CA ASP A 116 16.44 66.41 19.56
C ASP A 116 17.61 66.14 20.51
N GLY A 117 17.70 66.90 21.61
CA GLY A 117 18.68 66.69 22.68
C GLY A 117 18.30 65.59 23.67
N LEU A 118 17.11 65.02 23.56
CA LEU A 118 16.61 64.01 24.50
C LEU A 118 16.96 62.59 24.08
N SER A 119 17.21 61.71 25.06
CA SER A 119 17.46 60.29 24.76
C SER A 119 16.20 59.63 24.15
N PRO A 120 16.33 58.54 23.36
CA PRO A 120 15.20 57.90 22.69
C PRO A 120 14.04 57.50 23.63
N ILE A 121 14.34 57.17 24.89
CA ILE A 121 13.33 56.85 25.90
C ILE A 121 12.53 58.10 26.30
N HIS A 122 13.19 59.25 26.47
CA HIS A 122 12.52 60.51 26.76
C HIS A 122 11.66 60.97 25.57
N LYS A 123 12.14 60.80 24.33
CA LYS A 123 11.34 61.05 23.12
C LYS A 123 10.07 60.17 23.07
N ASN A 124 10.19 58.89 23.42
CA ASN A 124 9.03 57.99 23.47
C ASN A 124 8.03 58.37 24.58
N ILE A 125 8.51 58.77 25.75
CA ILE A 125 7.64 59.23 26.85
C ILE A 125 6.89 60.50 26.44
N LEU A 126 7.55 61.45 25.76
CA LEU A 126 6.92 62.65 25.23
C LEU A 126 5.86 62.34 24.16
N LYS A 127 6.15 61.42 23.23
CA LYS A 127 5.19 60.96 22.21
C LYS A 127 3.94 60.30 22.80
N GLU A 128 4.08 59.58 23.91
CA GLU A 128 2.94 58.93 24.58
C GLU A 128 2.05 59.94 25.34
N GLY A 129 2.58 61.09 25.78
CA GLY A 129 1.83 62.20 26.39
C GLY A 129 1.18 61.90 27.76
N LYS A 130 1.44 60.74 28.38
CA LYS A 130 0.76 60.28 29.60
C LYS A 130 1.37 60.81 30.90
N ILE A 131 2.67 61.06 30.92
CA ILE A 131 3.48 61.45 32.09
C ILE A 131 4.18 62.79 31.79
N SER A 132 4.20 63.72 32.74
CA SER A 132 4.88 65.02 32.65
C SER A 132 6.35 64.97 33.06
N CYS A 133 7.16 65.91 32.56
CA CYS A 133 8.58 66.01 32.90
C CYS A 133 8.81 66.13 34.42
N ALA A 134 7.98 66.91 35.10
CA ALA A 134 8.09 67.18 36.53
C ALA A 134 7.74 65.99 37.42
N GLU A 135 6.99 65.00 36.94
CA GLU A 135 6.71 63.77 37.69
C GLU A 135 7.98 62.93 37.93
N CYS A 136 9.00 63.09 37.09
CA CYS A 136 10.29 62.41 37.26
C CYS A 136 11.42 63.35 37.69
N HIS A 137 11.45 64.58 37.16
CA HIS A 137 12.56 65.52 37.41
C HIS A 137 12.32 66.50 38.56
N GLY A 138 11.09 66.58 39.09
CA GLY A 138 10.65 67.65 39.96
C GLY A 138 10.35 68.96 39.19
N SER A 139 9.81 69.96 39.87
CA SER A 139 9.36 71.23 39.23
C SER A 139 10.21 72.46 39.59
N HIS A 140 10.45 72.71 40.89
CA HIS A 140 11.19 73.92 41.34
C HIS A 140 12.59 73.63 41.92
N TYR A 141 12.89 72.38 42.29
CA TYR A 141 14.17 72.01 42.93
C TYR A 141 14.88 70.94 42.11
N ILE A 142 14.98 71.17 40.79
CA ILE A 142 15.49 70.18 39.84
C ILE A 142 17.00 69.98 40.08
N LYS A 143 17.39 68.72 40.27
CA LYS A 143 18.79 68.31 40.48
C LYS A 143 19.38 67.67 39.22
N PRO A 144 20.72 67.69 39.05
CA PRO A 144 21.38 66.98 37.95
C PRO A 144 21.05 65.47 37.98
N ILE A 145 20.81 64.88 36.81
CA ILE A 145 20.43 63.45 36.68
C ILE A 145 21.47 62.49 37.30
N LYS A 146 22.74 62.90 37.34
CA LYS A 146 23.84 62.15 37.96
C LYS A 146 23.68 61.96 39.48
N GLU A 147 22.87 62.79 40.15
CA GLU A 147 22.58 62.64 41.58
C GLU A 147 21.38 61.72 41.86
N LEU A 148 20.54 61.47 40.85
CA LEU A 148 19.39 60.56 40.95
C LEU A 148 19.79 59.07 40.88
N THR A 149 21.01 58.71 40.47
CA THR A 149 21.35 57.33 40.07
C THR A 149 22.20 56.51 41.06
N LYS A 150 22.42 56.99 42.29
CA LYS A 150 23.35 56.34 43.24
C LYS A 150 22.81 55.13 44.04
N ASP A 151 21.51 54.81 44.01
CA ASP A 151 20.92 53.69 44.77
C ASP A 151 19.94 52.85 43.94
N GLY A 152 20.03 51.52 44.05
CA GLY A 152 19.24 50.55 43.25
C GLY A 152 17.72 50.57 43.48
N GLU A 153 17.24 51.13 44.59
CA GLU A 153 15.80 51.35 44.80
C GLU A 153 15.21 52.39 43.85
N LYS A 154 16.02 53.35 43.38
CA LYS A 154 15.60 54.40 42.46
C LYS A 154 15.32 53.87 41.05
N CYS A 155 15.91 52.74 40.65
CA CYS A 155 15.58 52.06 39.39
C CYS A 155 14.09 51.66 39.35
N LEU A 156 13.52 51.25 40.50
CA LEU A 156 12.12 50.83 40.60
C LEU A 156 11.14 52.00 40.54
N GLU A 157 11.59 53.25 40.73
CA GLU A 157 10.74 54.44 40.52
C GLU A 157 10.26 54.53 39.07
N CYS A 158 11.08 54.08 38.10
CA CYS A 158 10.75 54.07 36.68
C CYS A 158 10.33 52.69 36.16
N HIS A 159 10.94 51.61 36.65
CA HIS A 159 10.75 50.25 36.14
C HIS A 159 9.58 49.47 36.77
N THR A 160 8.73 50.13 37.55
CA THR A 160 7.45 49.57 38.04
C THR A 160 6.26 49.90 37.15
N VAL A 161 6.42 50.85 36.22
CA VAL A 161 5.36 51.28 35.29
C VAL A 161 5.14 50.22 34.22
N LYS A 162 3.91 49.70 34.11
CA LYS A 162 3.53 48.71 33.09
C LYS A 162 3.46 49.38 31.70
N ARG A 163 4.39 49.04 30.81
CA ARG A 163 4.47 49.55 29.43
C ARG A 163 4.06 48.46 28.41
N LEU A 164 3.79 48.86 27.17
CA LEU A 164 3.58 47.91 26.07
C LEU A 164 4.83 47.06 25.83
N PRO A 165 4.67 45.76 25.53
CA PRO A 165 5.82 44.89 25.26
C PRO A 165 6.49 45.27 23.94
N LYS A 166 7.80 45.07 23.87
CA LYS A 166 8.54 45.06 22.61
C LYS A 166 8.37 43.71 21.93
N VAL A 167 7.86 43.67 20.70
CA VAL A 167 7.83 42.45 19.89
C VAL A 167 9.22 42.21 19.28
N LEU A 168 9.79 41.04 19.53
CA LEU A 168 11.09 40.62 19.01
C LEU A 168 10.95 40.06 17.58
N PRO A 169 12.03 40.00 16.78
CA PRO A 169 12.02 39.47 15.41
C PRO A 169 11.45 38.06 15.26
N ASN A 170 11.52 37.23 16.30
CA ASN A 170 10.95 35.88 16.33
C ASN A 170 9.46 35.83 16.76
N GLY A 171 8.80 36.98 16.92
CA GLY A 171 7.40 37.11 17.34
C GLY A 171 7.17 37.10 18.85
N GLU A 172 8.20 36.98 19.69
CA GLU A 172 8.04 36.97 21.15
C GLU A 172 7.85 38.39 21.73
N GLU A 173 6.95 38.55 22.70
CA GLU A 173 6.76 39.82 23.44
C GLU A 173 7.69 39.95 24.65
N MET A 174 8.52 40.99 24.72
CA MET A 174 9.39 41.29 25.85
C MET A 174 8.90 42.52 26.63
N TYR A 175 8.62 42.32 27.92
CA TYR A 175 8.13 43.37 28.82
C TYR A 175 9.27 43.95 29.66
N LEU A 176 9.30 45.28 29.81
CA LEU A 176 10.28 45.99 30.64
C LEU A 176 9.60 46.57 31.88
N TYR A 177 9.14 45.70 32.78
CA TYR A 177 8.62 46.08 34.10
C TYR A 177 8.99 45.03 35.16
N VAL A 178 9.05 45.46 36.41
CA VAL A 178 9.26 44.60 37.59
C VAL A 178 8.22 44.94 38.65
N GLU A 179 7.40 43.96 39.03
CA GLU A 179 6.53 44.04 40.21
C GLU A 179 7.39 44.14 41.49
N LYS A 180 7.33 45.30 42.13
CA LYS A 180 8.14 45.66 43.30
C LYS A 180 8.00 44.66 44.45
N GLU A 181 6.77 44.36 44.87
CA GLU A 181 6.53 43.49 46.02
C GLU A 181 7.01 42.06 45.81
N LYS A 182 6.79 41.48 44.62
CA LYS A 182 7.28 40.14 44.30
C LYS A 182 8.80 40.07 44.27
N PHE A 183 9.48 41.14 43.84
CA PHE A 183 10.94 41.18 43.73
C PHE A 183 11.56 41.25 45.11
N LEU A 184 11.05 42.17 45.94
CA LEU A 184 11.48 42.34 47.33
C LEU A 184 11.26 41.06 48.17
N ASN A 185 10.18 40.32 47.90
CA ASN A 185 9.89 39.03 48.54
C ASN A 185 10.69 37.83 47.98
N SER A 186 11.47 38.03 46.92
CA SER A 186 12.33 36.98 46.37
C SER A 186 13.64 36.84 47.15
N ILE A 187 14.33 35.70 46.98
CA ILE A 187 15.66 35.51 47.61
C ILE A 187 16.70 36.54 47.13
N HIS A 188 16.47 37.17 45.97
CA HIS A 188 17.34 38.19 45.39
C HIS A 188 16.86 39.62 45.69
N GLY A 189 15.71 39.81 46.36
CA GLY A 189 15.13 41.14 46.64
C GLY A 189 15.98 42.02 47.54
N LYS A 190 16.93 41.42 48.28
CA LYS A 190 17.93 42.12 49.10
C LYS A 190 19.18 42.52 48.32
N LEU A 191 19.28 42.14 47.05
CA LEU A 191 20.37 42.49 46.14
C LEU A 191 19.91 43.67 45.27
N GLY A 192 20.74 44.70 45.13
CA GLY A 192 20.45 45.81 44.22
C GLY A 192 20.45 45.38 42.75
N CYS A 193 19.65 46.02 41.89
CA CYS A 193 19.47 45.62 40.48
C CYS A 193 20.79 45.56 39.69
N LEU A 194 21.71 46.51 39.93
CA LEU A 194 23.00 46.61 39.24
C LEU A 194 23.97 45.47 39.60
N PHE A 195 23.70 44.74 40.68
CA PHE A 195 24.49 43.57 41.03
C PHE A 195 24.33 42.44 40.00
N CYS A 196 23.12 42.28 39.46
CA CYS A 196 22.81 41.32 38.39
C CYS A 196 22.93 41.95 37.00
N HIS A 197 22.58 43.22 36.85
CA HIS A 197 22.68 43.99 35.61
C HIS A 197 24.00 44.76 35.50
N LYS A 198 25.12 44.04 35.56
CA LYS A 198 26.47 44.65 35.45
C LYS A 198 26.75 45.27 34.08
N ASP A 199 25.94 44.92 33.08
CA ASP A 199 25.96 45.44 31.72
C ASP A 199 25.25 46.80 31.58
N ILE A 200 24.63 47.30 32.65
CA ILE A 200 23.92 48.57 32.67
C ILE A 200 24.76 49.62 33.39
N ASP A 201 25.10 50.70 32.67
CA ASP A 201 25.62 51.93 33.25
C ASP A 201 24.46 52.90 33.57
N PRO A 202 24.18 53.20 34.86
CA PRO A 202 23.11 54.11 35.25
C PRO A 202 23.32 55.56 34.78
N ALA A 203 24.57 55.99 34.55
CA ALA A 203 24.86 57.36 34.15
C ALA A 203 24.52 57.64 32.69
N THR A 204 24.59 56.61 31.84
CA THR A 204 24.28 56.72 30.41
C THR A 204 22.95 56.07 30.03
N HIS A 205 22.44 55.14 30.84
CA HIS A 205 21.28 54.27 30.59
C HIS A 205 21.45 53.47 29.27
N PRO A 206 21.21 52.15 29.24
CA PRO A 206 21.77 51.30 28.19
C PRO A 206 21.42 51.73 26.75
N ARG A 207 22.43 51.69 25.87
CA ARG A 207 22.25 51.83 24.41
C ARG A 207 21.41 50.66 23.87
N PRO A 208 20.61 50.84 22.80
CA PRO A 208 19.78 49.77 22.27
C PRO A 208 20.62 48.57 21.80
N VAL A 209 20.44 47.40 22.42
CA VAL A 209 21.02 46.13 21.95
C VAL A 209 19.99 45.42 21.06
N GLN A 210 20.43 44.87 19.93
CA GLN A 210 19.57 44.05 19.08
C GLN A 210 19.35 42.68 19.75
N ILE A 211 18.07 42.36 20.00
CA ILE A 211 17.65 41.12 20.66
C ILE A 211 16.76 40.36 19.67
N PHE A 212 17.18 39.15 19.29
CA PHE A 212 16.44 38.32 18.33
C PHE A 212 15.40 37.41 19.01
N SER A 213 15.72 36.86 20.19
CA SER A 213 14.82 36.03 21.01
C SER A 213 15.07 36.21 22.51
N LYS A 214 14.06 35.87 23.33
CA LYS A 214 14.20 35.84 24.79
C LYS A 214 15.28 34.86 25.23
N GLN A 215 15.37 33.69 24.59
CA GLN A 215 16.32 32.64 24.94
C GLN A 215 17.78 33.06 24.64
N GLU A 216 18.03 33.71 23.51
CA GLU A 216 19.37 34.21 23.18
C GLU A 216 19.81 35.32 24.16
N TYR A 217 18.90 36.23 24.49
CA TYR A 217 19.18 37.25 25.51
C TYR A 217 19.45 36.63 26.89
N ALA A 218 18.66 35.65 27.29
CA ALA A 218 18.87 34.86 28.51
C ALA A 218 20.23 34.13 28.51
N LYS A 219 20.68 33.58 27.38
CA LYS A 219 22.04 32.99 27.22
C LYS A 219 23.16 34.02 27.33
N LYS A 220 22.92 35.29 27.02
CA LYS A 220 23.91 36.36 27.24
C LYS A 220 24.00 36.73 28.73
N VAL A 221 22.85 36.83 29.41
CA VAL A 221 22.78 37.34 30.79
C VAL A 221 23.04 36.26 31.87
N TYR A 222 22.79 34.97 31.61
CA TYR A 222 22.90 33.93 32.66
C TYR A 222 24.30 33.79 33.28
N LYS A 223 25.37 34.17 32.56
CA LYS A 223 26.74 34.16 33.09
C LYS A 223 26.84 35.01 34.36
N ASN A 224 26.02 36.05 34.50
CA ASN A 224 25.98 36.90 35.69
C ASN A 224 25.52 36.12 36.93
N CYS A 225 24.66 35.11 36.76
CA CYS A 225 24.19 34.25 37.86
C CYS A 225 25.33 33.37 38.41
N LEU A 226 26.23 32.89 37.54
CA LEU A 226 27.33 32.00 37.93
C LEU A 226 28.40 32.69 38.78
N ASN A 227 28.43 34.02 38.80
CA ASN A 227 29.32 34.79 39.68
C ASN A 227 29.02 34.57 41.17
N CYS A 228 27.75 34.31 41.51
CA CYS A 228 27.32 34.06 42.89
C CYS A 228 26.82 32.62 43.10
N HIS A 229 26.50 31.91 42.01
CA HIS A 229 26.22 30.47 42.01
C HIS A 229 27.28 29.71 41.21
N PRO A 230 28.52 29.56 41.75
CA PRO A 230 29.59 28.86 41.05
C PRO A 230 29.16 27.46 40.63
N PHE A 231 29.58 27.02 39.44
CA PHE A 231 29.19 25.71 38.89
C PHE A 231 29.37 24.56 39.89
N ASN A 232 30.47 24.57 40.67
CA ASN A 232 30.77 23.54 41.65
C ASN A 232 29.83 23.54 42.87
N SER A 233 29.19 24.67 43.19
CA SER A 233 28.20 24.81 44.27
C SER A 233 26.79 24.39 43.86
N LEU A 234 26.56 24.20 42.56
CA LEU A 234 25.24 23.83 42.04
C LEU A 234 24.89 22.37 42.36
N SER A 235 23.59 22.10 42.49
CA SER A 235 23.10 20.72 42.67
C SER A 235 23.41 19.87 41.43
N PRO A 236 23.48 18.53 41.56
CA PRO A 236 23.75 17.64 40.43
C PRO A 236 22.82 17.87 39.23
N ILE A 237 21.55 18.16 39.49
CA ILE A 237 20.55 18.48 38.47
C ILE A 237 20.94 19.74 37.67
N HIS A 238 21.31 20.82 38.36
CA HIS A 238 21.73 22.06 37.71
C HIS A 238 23.05 21.90 36.93
N LYS A 239 24.01 21.15 37.50
CA LYS A 239 25.28 20.83 36.83
C LYS A 239 25.05 20.07 35.54
N GLU A 240 24.17 19.07 35.56
CA GLU A 240 23.83 18.29 34.37
C GLU A 240 23.20 19.17 33.28
N PHE A 241 22.22 20.02 33.61
CA PHE A 241 21.62 20.91 32.61
C PHE A 241 22.62 21.91 31.99
N LEU A 242 23.58 22.40 32.78
CA LEU A 242 24.57 23.38 32.33
C LEU A 242 25.74 22.76 31.53
N LYS A 243 26.13 21.50 31.78
CA LYS A 243 27.24 20.83 31.07
C LYS A 243 27.00 20.63 29.58
N GLU A 244 25.75 20.45 29.18
CA GLU A 244 25.37 20.11 27.80
C GLU A 244 24.72 21.28 27.04
N ASP A 245 24.82 22.53 27.57
CA ASP A 245 24.08 23.72 27.10
C ASP A 245 22.56 23.48 26.91
N ARG A 246 22.01 22.53 27.67
CA ARG A 246 20.63 22.00 27.54
C ARG A 246 19.55 23.01 27.92
N MET A 247 19.87 23.97 28.80
CA MET A 247 18.92 24.93 29.35
C MET A 247 19.60 26.15 29.97
N VAL A 248 18.96 27.32 29.87
CA VAL A 248 19.32 28.52 30.67
C VAL A 248 18.54 28.54 31.98
N CYS A 249 19.14 29.07 33.06
CA CYS A 249 18.54 29.10 34.41
C CYS A 249 17.10 29.64 34.42
N PHE A 250 16.82 30.61 33.55
CA PHE A 250 15.53 31.29 33.38
C PHE A 250 14.41 30.42 32.78
N GLY A 251 14.71 29.21 32.28
CA GLY A 251 13.70 28.26 31.81
C GLY A 251 12.88 27.65 32.94
N CYS A 252 13.46 27.59 34.15
CA CYS A 252 12.83 27.02 35.35
C CYS A 252 12.69 28.05 36.48
N HIS A 253 13.58 29.04 36.55
CA HIS A 253 13.58 30.10 37.56
C HIS A 253 13.07 31.42 36.95
N GLY A 254 12.36 32.25 37.72
CA GLY A 254 11.99 33.59 37.26
C GLY A 254 13.20 34.54 37.24
N ASN A 255 13.24 35.49 36.32
CA ASN A 255 14.38 36.41 36.16
C ASN A 255 14.54 37.36 37.37
N HIS A 256 13.41 37.84 37.90
CA HIS A 256 13.35 38.76 39.04
C HIS A 256 12.66 38.12 40.26
N TYR A 257 12.14 36.89 40.11
CA TYR A 257 11.38 36.20 41.15
C TYR A 257 11.85 34.75 41.25
N VAL A 258 12.70 34.46 42.24
CA VAL A 258 13.19 33.11 42.50
C VAL A 258 12.75 32.69 43.90
N LYS A 259 12.12 31.52 44.00
CA LYS A 259 11.75 30.87 45.26
C LYS A 259 12.80 29.80 45.61
N SER A 260 13.00 29.55 46.90
CA SER A 260 13.90 28.48 47.36
C SER A 260 13.25 27.10 47.27
N ARG A 261 14.07 26.03 47.26
CA ARG A 261 13.59 24.63 47.29
C ARG A 261 12.65 24.38 48.47
N ALA A 262 12.97 24.91 49.65
CA ALA A 262 12.13 24.79 50.83
C ALA A 262 10.76 25.45 50.65
N GLN A 263 10.70 26.58 49.94
CA GLN A 263 9.43 27.25 49.61
C GLN A 263 8.59 26.41 48.62
N TRP A 264 9.21 25.83 47.59
CA TRP A 264 8.51 24.95 46.63
C TRP A 264 7.96 23.67 47.27
N LEU A 265 8.72 23.03 48.14
CA LEU A 265 8.27 21.84 48.85
C LEU A 265 7.12 22.16 49.82
N LYS A 266 7.21 23.30 50.53
CA LYS A 266 6.12 23.77 51.40
C LYS A 266 4.83 24.06 50.61
N GLU A 267 4.93 24.65 49.42
CA GLU A 267 3.77 24.87 48.54
C GLU A 267 3.20 23.55 48.00
N THR A 268 4.08 22.63 47.60
CA THR A 268 3.69 21.28 47.16
C THR A 268 2.91 20.55 48.25
N ASP A 269 3.38 20.57 49.50
CA ASP A 269 2.67 19.98 50.63
C ASP A 269 1.28 20.61 50.83
N LYS A 270 1.15 21.94 50.66
CA LYS A 270 -0.15 22.61 50.74
C LYS A 270 -1.11 22.13 49.64
N CYS A 271 -0.64 21.97 48.41
CA CYS A 271 -1.46 21.43 47.31
C CYS A 271 -1.91 19.99 47.61
N LEU A 272 -0.98 19.15 48.05
CA LEU A 272 -1.25 17.74 48.34
C LEU A 272 -2.21 17.54 49.52
N LYS A 273 -2.40 18.51 50.42
CA LYS A 273 -3.48 18.44 51.43
C LYS A 273 -4.87 18.25 50.82
N CYS A 274 -5.11 18.87 49.65
CA CYS A 274 -6.40 18.74 48.95
C CYS A 274 -6.35 17.68 47.85
N HIS A 275 -5.24 17.60 47.10
CA HIS A 275 -5.09 16.69 45.96
C HIS A 275 -4.76 15.24 46.35
N PHE A 276 -4.43 14.95 47.61
CA PHE A 276 -4.36 13.57 48.12
C PHE A 276 -5.74 13.00 48.50
N VAL A 277 -6.79 13.81 48.52
CA VAL A 277 -8.14 13.33 48.86
C VAL A 277 -8.74 12.63 47.64
N ARG A 278 -9.07 11.35 47.76
CA ARG A 278 -9.82 10.64 46.72
C ARG A 278 -11.23 11.20 46.65
N ARG A 279 -11.62 11.65 45.46
CA ARG A 279 -12.96 12.15 45.15
C ARG A 279 -13.55 11.28 44.05
N LEU A 280 -14.88 11.29 43.92
CA LEU A 280 -15.53 10.65 42.78
C LEU A 280 -14.96 11.25 41.48
N PRO A 281 -14.56 10.41 40.53
CA PRO A 281 -14.02 10.90 39.27
C PRO A 281 -15.10 11.66 38.50
N LYS A 282 -14.69 12.73 37.83
CA LYS A 282 -15.57 13.45 36.91
C LYS A 282 -15.67 12.67 35.61
N VAL A 283 -16.89 12.36 35.18
CA VAL A 283 -17.13 11.83 33.83
C VAL A 283 -17.00 12.99 32.83
N LEU A 284 -16.05 12.87 31.91
CA LEU A 284 -15.82 13.84 30.84
C LEU A 284 -16.87 13.66 29.72
N PRO A 285 -17.09 14.65 28.84
CA PRO A 285 -17.94 14.51 27.65
C PRO A 285 -17.57 13.30 26.76
N SER A 286 -16.30 12.87 26.78
CA SER A 286 -15.83 11.64 26.13
C SER A 286 -16.32 10.33 26.77
N GLY A 287 -16.97 10.38 27.94
CA GLY A 287 -17.33 9.21 28.76
C GLY A 287 -16.21 8.71 29.68
N GLU A 288 -15.02 9.31 29.63
CA GLU A 288 -13.89 8.91 30.46
C GLU A 288 -13.99 9.47 31.89
N GLU A 289 -13.67 8.67 32.89
CA GLU A 289 -13.61 9.08 34.30
C GLU A 289 -12.25 9.69 34.67
N MET A 290 -12.21 10.95 35.09
CA MET A 290 -10.98 11.65 35.48
C MET A 290 -11.05 12.13 36.94
N ASP A 291 -10.09 11.70 37.76
CA ASP A 291 -9.87 12.23 39.11
C ASP A 291 -8.65 13.17 39.17
N LEU A 292 -8.55 13.92 40.28
CA LEU A 292 -7.44 14.83 40.57
C LEU A 292 -6.54 14.29 41.70
N TYR A 293 -6.62 12.99 41.97
CA TYR A 293 -5.90 12.36 43.07
C TYR A 293 -4.41 12.23 42.75
N VAL A 294 -3.57 12.65 43.69
CA VAL A 294 -2.12 12.51 43.65
C VAL A 294 -1.70 11.76 44.89
N ASP A 295 -1.09 10.58 44.69
CA ASP A 295 -0.51 9.81 45.79
C ASP A 295 0.76 10.48 46.29
N LYS A 296 0.73 10.97 47.54
CA LYS A 296 1.80 11.75 48.14
C LYS A 296 3.11 10.95 48.24
N GLU A 297 3.03 9.69 48.63
CA GLU A 297 4.22 8.86 48.85
C GLU A 297 4.79 8.34 47.54
N ALA A 298 3.95 8.03 46.56
CA ALA A 298 4.41 7.71 45.21
C ALA A 298 5.07 8.92 44.54
N PHE A 299 4.46 10.12 44.65
CA PHE A 299 4.99 11.34 44.04
C PHE A 299 6.36 11.74 44.60
N LYS A 300 6.54 11.69 45.92
CA LYS A 300 7.83 11.97 46.58
C LYS A 300 8.98 11.09 46.08
N LYS A 301 8.69 9.85 45.69
CA LYS A 301 9.67 8.89 45.17
C LYS A 301 10.01 9.09 43.68
N THR A 302 9.31 10.01 43.01
CA THR A 302 9.59 10.32 41.61
C THR A 302 10.78 11.26 41.50
N VAL A 303 11.39 11.31 40.31
CA VAL A 303 12.42 12.31 39.97
C VAL A 303 11.90 13.76 40.04
N HIS A 304 10.58 13.96 40.06
CA HIS A 304 9.93 15.26 40.18
C HIS A 304 9.53 15.60 41.63
N GLY A 305 9.57 14.64 42.56
CA GLY A 305 9.24 14.85 43.98
C GLY A 305 10.17 15.88 44.64
N ASP A 306 11.43 15.93 44.20
CA ASP A 306 12.45 16.84 44.73
C ASP A 306 12.31 18.30 44.29
N VAL A 307 11.59 18.56 43.20
CA VAL A 307 11.37 19.90 42.63
C VAL A 307 9.97 20.43 42.91
N GLY A 308 9.02 19.55 43.25
CA GLY A 308 7.66 19.92 43.67
C GLY A 308 6.69 20.19 42.53
N CYS A 309 5.39 20.35 42.85
CA CYS A 309 4.32 20.52 41.86
C CYS A 309 4.44 21.80 41.03
N TRP A 310 5.02 22.86 41.61
CA TRP A 310 5.11 24.18 40.98
C TRP A 310 5.90 24.16 39.66
N VAL A 311 6.92 23.30 39.54
CA VAL A 311 7.77 23.25 38.35
C VAL A 311 7.00 22.80 37.10
N CYS A 312 6.02 21.89 37.27
CA CYS A 312 5.15 21.47 36.18
C CYS A 312 3.88 22.33 36.07
N HIS A 313 3.39 22.88 37.18
CA HIS A 313 2.18 23.71 37.27
C HIS A 313 2.50 25.21 37.48
N GLN A 314 3.43 25.76 36.68
CA GLN A 314 3.86 27.15 36.82
C GLN A 314 2.69 28.13 36.66
N GLY A 315 2.61 29.11 37.57
CA GLY A 315 1.56 30.14 37.58
C GLY A 315 0.29 29.76 38.35
N ILE A 316 0.22 28.53 38.88
CA ILE A 316 -0.83 28.08 39.78
C ILE A 316 -0.33 28.17 41.21
N ASP A 317 -1.03 28.96 42.03
CA ASP A 317 -0.86 29.04 43.47
C ASP A 317 -2.23 29.23 44.15
N PHE A 318 -2.25 29.46 45.47
CA PHE A 318 -3.51 29.65 46.19
C PHE A 318 -4.25 30.94 45.84
N SER A 319 -3.54 31.97 45.38
CA SER A 319 -4.13 33.25 44.94
C SER A 319 -4.67 33.19 43.51
N ASN A 320 -4.17 32.28 42.69
CA ASN A 320 -4.53 32.11 41.29
C ASN A 320 -4.86 30.65 40.92
N HIS A 321 -5.55 29.93 41.82
CA HIS A 321 -5.92 28.54 41.57
C HIS A 321 -6.93 28.45 40.42
N PRO A 322 -6.71 27.56 39.42
CA PRO A 322 -7.59 27.48 38.25
C PRO A 322 -9.01 27.10 38.66
N ARG A 323 -9.99 27.77 38.05
CA ARG A 323 -11.40 27.35 38.11
C ARG A 323 -11.62 26.08 37.29
N PRO A 324 -12.66 25.28 37.58
CA PRO A 324 -12.98 24.09 36.80
C PRO A 324 -13.06 24.41 35.30
N MET A 325 -12.14 23.85 34.52
CA MET A 325 -12.14 23.99 33.06
C MET A 325 -13.04 22.92 32.44
N ARG A 326 -13.68 23.26 31.32
CA ARG A 326 -14.29 22.25 30.45
C ARG A 326 -13.17 21.48 29.75
N ILE A 327 -13.17 20.17 29.93
CA ILE A 327 -12.20 19.23 29.36
C ILE A 327 -13.02 18.22 28.56
N GLU A 328 -12.73 18.08 27.27
CA GLU A 328 -13.47 17.17 26.38
C GLU A 328 -13.08 15.70 26.58
N SER A 329 -11.78 15.42 26.77
CA SER A 329 -11.24 14.07 26.98
C SER A 329 -9.93 14.09 27.79
N LYS A 330 -9.53 12.95 28.36
CA LYS A 330 -8.24 12.81 29.04
C LYS A 330 -7.08 13.12 28.09
N ARG A 331 -7.19 12.71 26.83
CA ARG A 331 -6.20 12.98 25.78
C ARG A 331 -6.06 14.48 25.52
N ALA A 332 -7.17 15.21 25.35
CA ALA A 332 -7.13 16.65 25.11
C ALA A 332 -6.50 17.40 26.30
N TYR A 333 -6.79 16.97 27.53
CA TYR A 333 -6.15 17.49 28.72
C TYR A 333 -4.63 17.19 28.75
N ALA A 334 -4.27 15.94 28.46
CA ALA A 334 -2.89 15.49 28.44
C ALA A 334 -2.04 16.18 27.37
N GLU A 335 -2.58 16.46 26.18
CA GLU A 335 -1.89 17.24 25.14
C GLU A 335 -1.57 18.65 25.64
N LYS A 336 -2.54 19.31 26.30
CA LYS A 336 -2.36 20.64 26.89
C LYS A 336 -1.30 20.65 27.99
N VAL A 337 -1.28 19.62 28.85
CA VAL A 337 -0.34 19.53 29.98
C VAL A 337 1.06 19.05 29.53
N SER A 338 1.13 18.11 28.58
CA SER A 338 2.40 17.53 28.10
C SER A 338 3.25 18.54 27.31
N ALA A 339 2.63 19.59 26.76
CA ALA A 339 3.38 20.71 26.18
C ALA A 339 4.35 21.35 27.19
N GLY A 340 3.98 21.36 28.48
CA GLY A 340 4.83 21.85 29.57
C GLY A 340 6.06 20.98 29.84
N CYS A 341 6.02 19.67 29.51
CA CYS A 341 7.15 18.77 29.69
C CYS A 341 8.36 19.20 28.86
N TYR A 342 8.15 19.71 27.64
CA TYR A 342 9.23 20.14 26.74
C TYR A 342 10.04 21.33 27.27
N ARG A 343 9.50 22.04 28.26
CA ARG A 343 10.17 23.15 28.93
C ARG A 343 11.37 22.68 29.77
N CYS A 344 11.30 21.47 30.31
CA CYS A 344 12.38 20.83 31.08
C CYS A 344 13.02 19.65 30.33
N HIS A 345 12.30 19.07 29.36
CA HIS A 345 12.75 17.97 28.49
C HIS A 345 12.72 18.38 27.01
N PRO A 346 13.70 19.17 26.53
CA PRO A 346 13.72 19.67 25.16
C PRO A 346 13.64 18.55 24.11
N LYS A 347 12.91 18.83 23.01
CA LYS A 347 12.65 17.83 21.96
C LYS A 347 13.93 17.30 21.32
N ASP A 348 14.91 18.15 21.08
CA ASP A 348 16.22 17.79 20.53
C ASP A 348 16.98 16.82 21.45
N VAL A 349 16.88 17.00 22.76
CA VAL A 349 17.50 16.11 23.76
C VAL A 349 16.78 14.75 23.80
N LEU A 350 15.45 14.76 23.87
CA LEU A 350 14.65 13.53 23.90
C LEU A 350 14.84 12.71 22.61
N SER A 351 14.90 13.38 21.46
CA SER A 351 15.07 12.77 20.15
C SER A 351 16.46 12.19 19.88
N ARG A 352 17.44 12.36 20.79
CA ARG A 352 18.72 11.62 20.68
C ARG A 352 18.50 10.10 20.76
N HIS A 353 17.51 9.65 21.53
CA HIS A 353 17.09 8.25 21.47
C HIS A 353 16.15 8.04 20.29
N LYS A 354 16.56 7.23 19.31
CA LYS A 354 15.82 7.01 18.05
C LYS A 354 14.35 6.61 18.26
N GLY A 355 14.06 5.83 19.31
CA GLY A 355 12.68 5.47 19.66
C GLY A 355 11.83 6.66 20.14
N HIS A 356 12.40 7.56 20.95
CA HIS A 356 11.70 8.76 21.39
C HIS A 356 11.52 9.75 20.26
N ALA A 357 12.52 9.92 19.37
CA ALA A 357 12.38 10.73 18.17
C ALA A 357 11.16 10.31 17.35
N LYS A 358 11.01 9.00 17.13
CA LYS A 358 9.89 8.46 16.35
C LYS A 358 8.54 8.63 17.03
N ILE A 359 8.46 8.39 18.35
CA ILE A 359 7.24 8.61 19.13
C ILE A 359 6.83 10.09 19.10
N ILE A 360 7.78 11.01 19.24
CA ILE A 360 7.54 12.47 19.19
C ILE A 360 7.03 12.90 17.80
N GLU A 361 7.53 12.29 16.72
CA GLU A 361 7.06 12.56 15.34
C GLU A 361 5.64 12.05 15.07
N MET A 362 5.27 10.88 15.60
CA MET A 362 4.03 10.19 15.24
C MET A 362 2.77 10.92 15.72
N LYS A 363 2.85 11.79 16.74
CA LYS A 363 1.71 12.50 17.38
C LYS A 363 0.59 11.61 17.95
N ASP A 364 0.57 10.32 17.63
CA ASP A 364 -0.40 9.34 18.09
C ASP A 364 -0.26 9.01 19.59
N PHE A 365 0.91 9.22 20.18
CA PHE A 365 1.23 8.94 21.58
C PHE A 365 1.66 10.21 22.33
N LEU A 366 1.24 10.33 23.59
CA LEU A 366 1.64 11.39 24.50
C LEU A 366 2.75 10.89 25.45
N CYS A 367 3.59 11.81 25.93
CA CYS A 367 4.71 11.45 26.82
C CYS A 367 4.23 10.70 28.07
N ILE A 368 3.09 11.10 28.60
CA ILE A 368 2.43 10.51 29.76
C ILE A 368 1.91 9.08 29.55
N ASP A 369 1.65 8.66 28.30
CA ASP A 369 1.17 7.30 27.99
C ASP A 369 2.26 6.26 28.29
N CYS A 370 3.52 6.69 28.22
CA CYS A 370 4.69 5.87 28.51
C CYS A 370 5.29 6.17 29.89
N HIS A 371 5.31 7.45 30.31
CA HIS A 371 6.00 7.87 31.52
C HIS A 371 5.10 7.96 32.76
N GLY A 372 3.81 8.24 32.60
CA GLY A 372 2.86 8.52 33.70
C GLY A 372 2.78 10.01 34.07
N TYR A 373 1.77 10.37 34.88
CA TYR A 373 1.52 11.75 35.33
C TYR A 373 2.28 12.13 36.61
N HIS A 374 2.23 11.28 37.65
CA HIS A 374 2.77 11.59 38.99
C HIS A 374 3.44 10.38 39.68
N LYS A 375 3.85 9.35 38.93
CA LYS A 375 4.40 8.08 39.47
C LYS A 375 5.71 7.65 38.78
N ASN A 376 6.40 8.60 38.15
CA ASN A 376 7.48 8.32 37.20
C ASN A 376 8.78 8.03 37.97
N GLN A 377 9.39 6.86 37.74
CA GLN A 377 10.67 6.48 38.36
C GLN A 377 11.86 6.93 37.51
N SER A 378 13.07 6.90 38.09
CA SER A 378 14.31 7.13 37.36
C SER A 378 14.46 6.09 36.23
N ILE A 379 14.59 6.56 34.99
CA ILE A 379 14.78 5.69 33.82
C ILE A 379 16.05 4.86 33.96
N LYS A 380 17.10 5.42 34.58
CA LYS A 380 18.38 4.72 34.79
C LYS A 380 18.22 3.54 35.76
N GLU A 381 17.62 3.79 36.92
CA GLU A 381 17.39 2.76 37.95
C GLU A 381 16.39 1.70 37.48
N TRP A 382 15.36 2.12 36.74
CA TRP A 382 14.40 1.21 36.14
C TRP A 382 15.06 0.28 35.12
N LYS A 383 15.91 0.80 34.22
CA LYS A 383 16.64 -0.01 33.22
C LYS A 383 17.55 -1.08 33.83
N GLU A 384 18.16 -0.77 34.98
CA GLU A 384 19.03 -1.70 35.71
C GLU A 384 18.25 -2.86 36.33
N LYS A 385 17.06 -2.60 36.89
CA LYS A 385 16.26 -3.59 37.64
C LYS A 385 15.26 -4.37 36.78
N VAL A 386 14.77 -3.79 35.69
CA VAL A 386 13.71 -4.40 34.86
C VAL A 386 14.22 -5.66 34.14
N LYS A 387 13.39 -6.70 34.03
CA LYS A 387 13.73 -7.86 33.20
C LYS A 387 13.79 -7.48 31.72
N TYR A 388 14.45 -8.30 30.92
CA TYR A 388 14.66 -7.99 29.51
C TYR A 388 13.32 -7.98 28.74
N GLU A 389 12.43 -8.92 29.04
CA GLU A 389 11.08 -9.01 28.45
C GLU A 389 10.27 -7.76 28.78
N ASP A 390 10.24 -7.39 30.07
CA ASP A 390 9.50 -6.22 30.54
C ASP A 390 10.04 -4.91 29.94
N TYR A 391 11.36 -4.85 29.69
CA TYR A 391 11.99 -3.75 28.98
C TYR A 391 11.50 -3.64 27.53
N CYS A 392 11.56 -4.73 26.76
CA CYS A 392 11.09 -4.76 25.38
C CYS A 392 9.59 -4.43 25.28
N MET A 393 8.81 -5.06 26.16
CA MET A 393 7.36 -4.90 26.20
C MET A 393 6.91 -3.52 26.67
N SER A 394 7.79 -2.70 27.26
CA SER A 394 7.48 -1.29 27.56
C SER A 394 7.04 -0.51 26.32
N CYS A 395 7.60 -0.84 25.15
CA CYS A 395 7.26 -0.24 23.86
C CYS A 395 6.47 -1.19 22.97
N HIS A 396 6.87 -2.47 22.88
CA HIS A 396 6.29 -3.43 21.94
C HIS A 396 4.88 -3.91 22.29
N LYS A 397 4.32 -3.54 23.46
CA LYS A 397 2.89 -3.73 23.75
C LYS A 397 1.98 -2.73 23.03
N LEU A 398 2.54 -1.61 22.56
CA LEU A 398 1.80 -0.52 21.93
C LEU A 398 1.56 -0.83 20.44
N ASP A 399 0.52 -0.22 19.87
CA ASP A 399 0.19 -0.31 18.44
C ASP A 399 1.14 0.53 17.58
N LEU A 400 2.40 0.10 17.54
CA LEU A 400 3.47 0.73 16.77
C LEU A 400 3.60 0.07 15.39
N TYR A 401 3.89 0.90 14.38
CA TYR A 401 4.08 0.44 13.01
C TYR A 401 5.41 0.92 12.44
N LYS A 402 6.09 0.03 11.73
CA LYS A 402 7.24 0.33 10.89
C LYS A 402 6.79 0.46 9.45
N LYS A 403 7.06 1.61 8.82
CA LYS A 403 6.88 1.82 7.38
C LYS A 403 8.13 1.32 6.64
N LEU A 404 7.94 0.48 5.64
CA LEU A 404 9.00 -0.03 4.75
C LEU A 404 9.18 0.89 3.55
N SER A 405 10.29 0.72 2.83
CA SER A 405 10.63 1.54 1.65
C SER A 405 9.62 1.41 0.50
N SER A 406 8.91 0.27 0.39
CA SER A 406 7.75 0.09 -0.50
C SER A 406 6.50 0.86 -0.09
N GLY A 407 6.46 1.46 1.10
CA GLY A 407 5.28 2.10 1.69
C GLY A 407 4.42 1.17 2.54
N GLU A 408 4.66 -0.14 2.50
CA GLU A 408 3.98 -1.14 3.35
C GLU A 408 4.23 -0.86 4.84
N LYS A 409 3.22 -1.11 5.68
CA LYS A 409 3.34 -1.02 7.15
C LYS A 409 3.40 -2.39 7.79
N ILE A 410 4.35 -2.60 8.71
CA ILE A 410 4.46 -3.78 9.58
C ILE A 410 4.13 -3.36 11.01
N SER A 411 3.22 -4.07 11.66
CA SER A 411 3.00 -3.91 13.10
C SER A 411 4.19 -4.51 13.85
N VAL A 412 4.77 -3.75 14.77
CA VAL A 412 5.81 -4.25 15.70
C VAL A 412 5.22 -4.58 17.07
N LYS A 413 3.89 -4.59 17.20
CA LYS A 413 3.21 -4.99 18.42
C LYS A 413 3.40 -6.48 18.68
N VAL A 414 3.64 -6.80 19.93
CA VAL A 414 3.87 -8.15 20.43
C VAL A 414 2.79 -8.49 21.45
N ASP A 415 2.17 -9.65 21.27
CA ASP A 415 1.23 -10.21 22.23
C ASP A 415 1.94 -11.31 23.04
N VAL A 416 2.12 -11.07 24.32
CA VAL A 416 2.79 -12.00 25.23
C VAL A 416 1.99 -13.30 25.40
N ALA A 417 0.66 -13.24 25.28
CA ALA A 417 -0.17 -14.44 25.36
C ALA A 417 0.13 -15.40 24.19
N GLN A 418 0.38 -14.86 22.99
CA GLN A 418 0.76 -15.64 21.82
C GLN A 418 2.14 -16.29 21.95
N ILE A 419 3.11 -15.58 22.54
CA ILE A 419 4.45 -16.14 22.82
C ILE A 419 4.34 -17.28 23.83
N LYS A 420 3.57 -17.10 24.90
CA LYS A 420 3.36 -18.13 25.93
C LYS A 420 2.64 -19.38 25.40
N ALA A 421 1.82 -19.23 24.37
CA ALA A 421 1.15 -20.33 23.68
C ALA A 421 2.05 -21.01 22.61
N SER A 422 3.18 -20.40 22.25
CA SER A 422 4.10 -20.91 21.23
C SER A 422 4.99 -22.04 21.75
N VAL A 423 5.65 -22.75 20.83
CA VAL A 423 6.68 -23.74 21.19
C VAL A 423 7.96 -23.13 21.77
N HIS A 424 8.15 -21.83 21.59
CA HIS A 424 9.29 -21.08 22.13
C HIS A 424 8.93 -20.31 23.41
N LYS A 425 7.85 -20.67 24.10
CA LYS A 425 7.37 -20.00 25.32
C LYS A 425 8.41 -19.80 26.45
N ASN A 426 9.47 -20.63 26.46
CA ASN A 426 10.52 -20.60 27.46
C ASN A 426 11.76 -19.79 27.02
N PHE A 427 11.76 -19.20 25.82
CA PHE A 427 12.87 -18.39 25.32
C PHE A 427 12.67 -16.91 25.66
N GLU A 428 13.74 -16.28 26.13
CA GLU A 428 13.82 -14.82 26.23
C GLU A 428 13.82 -14.18 24.83
N CYS A 429 13.35 -12.93 24.70
CA CYS A 429 13.25 -12.26 23.40
C CYS A 429 14.61 -12.20 22.67
N ILE A 430 15.71 -12.05 23.40
CA ILE A 430 17.07 -11.93 22.84
C ILE A 430 17.59 -13.22 22.20
N VAL A 431 17.02 -14.38 22.52
CA VAL A 431 17.42 -15.64 21.90
C VAL A 431 17.18 -15.57 20.39
N CYS A 432 16.05 -14.98 20.00
CA CYS A 432 15.70 -14.72 18.61
C CYS A 432 16.23 -13.35 18.13
N HIS A 433 16.29 -12.36 19.00
CA HIS A 433 16.72 -10.98 18.70
C HIS A 433 18.13 -10.68 19.20
N LYS A 434 19.13 -11.50 18.84
CA LYS A 434 20.51 -11.42 19.39
C LYS A 434 21.20 -10.06 19.22
N GLY A 435 20.85 -9.29 18.19
CA GLY A 435 21.40 -7.95 17.96
C GLY A 435 20.80 -6.84 18.83
N PHE A 436 19.82 -7.14 19.68
CA PHE A 436 19.12 -6.16 20.49
C PHE A 436 19.59 -6.24 21.95
N SER A 437 19.83 -5.09 22.57
CA SER A 437 20.17 -4.94 24.00
C SER A 437 19.34 -3.81 24.64
N LYS A 438 19.42 -3.65 25.97
CA LYS A 438 18.86 -2.46 26.66
C LYS A 438 19.55 -1.14 26.25
N LYS A 439 20.69 -1.22 25.57
CA LYS A 439 21.51 -0.08 25.12
C LYS A 439 21.47 0.09 23.60
N GLU A 440 21.40 -1.00 22.87
CA GLU A 440 21.46 -1.04 21.41
C GLU A 440 20.17 -1.56 20.83
N HIS A 441 19.59 -0.79 19.91
CA HIS A 441 18.37 -1.16 19.22
C HIS A 441 18.56 -0.92 17.71
N PRO A 442 19.18 -1.88 17.00
CA PRO A 442 19.46 -1.74 15.57
C PRO A 442 18.19 -1.49 14.77
N SER A 443 18.32 -0.71 13.69
CA SER A 443 17.25 -0.53 12.71
C SER A 443 17.68 -1.14 11.39
N TYR A 444 16.90 -2.09 10.91
CA TYR A 444 17.08 -2.70 9.59
C TYR A 444 16.19 -2.01 8.57
N ASP A 445 16.67 -1.77 7.36
CA ASP A 445 15.83 -1.27 6.27
C ASP A 445 15.56 -2.40 5.27
N PHE A 446 14.29 -2.68 4.99
CA PHE A 446 13.86 -3.75 4.09
C PHE A 446 12.89 -3.19 3.07
N LYS A 447 12.94 -3.68 1.82
CA LYS A 447 12.11 -3.15 0.74
C LYS A 447 10.62 -3.42 0.98
N ASN A 448 10.26 -4.66 1.34
CA ASN A 448 8.86 -5.10 1.50
C ASN A 448 8.73 -6.24 2.54
N LYS A 449 7.48 -6.58 2.89
CA LYS A 449 7.13 -7.61 3.88
C LYS A 449 7.68 -9.00 3.54
N LYS A 450 7.69 -9.37 2.27
CA LYS A 450 8.16 -10.68 1.81
C LYS A 450 9.67 -10.82 2.05
N GLU A 451 10.43 -9.81 1.66
CA GLU A 451 11.88 -9.75 1.93
C GLU A 451 12.17 -9.75 3.43
N TYR A 452 11.42 -8.96 4.20
CA TYR A 452 11.50 -8.95 5.66
C TYR A 452 11.31 -10.36 6.25
N ALA A 453 10.24 -11.06 5.88
CA ALA A 453 9.92 -12.38 6.41
C ALA A 453 10.96 -13.45 6.03
N ILE A 454 11.44 -13.45 4.78
CA ILE A 454 12.47 -14.40 4.30
C ILE A 454 13.79 -14.19 5.03
N ASN A 455 14.27 -12.94 5.12
CA ASN A 455 15.53 -12.64 5.80
C ASN A 455 15.45 -12.93 7.29
N LEU A 456 14.32 -12.61 7.93
CA LEU A 456 14.10 -12.92 9.34
C LEU A 456 14.10 -14.43 9.59
N SER A 457 13.45 -15.20 8.72
CA SER A 457 13.42 -16.67 8.82
C SER A 457 14.80 -17.28 8.70
N LYS A 458 15.62 -16.81 7.75
CA LYS A 458 17.00 -17.29 7.56
C LYS A 458 17.91 -16.93 8.73
N ASN A 459 17.87 -15.68 9.19
CA ASN A 459 18.82 -15.19 10.19
C ASN A 459 18.42 -15.52 11.62
N ILE A 460 17.15 -15.76 11.92
CA ILE A 460 16.68 -16.06 13.28
C ILE A 460 16.42 -17.55 13.45
N CYS A 461 15.59 -18.15 12.60
CA CYS A 461 15.13 -19.52 12.81
C CYS A 461 16.25 -20.53 12.54
N GLN A 462 17.06 -20.32 11.49
CA GLN A 462 18.11 -21.27 11.11
C GLN A 462 19.35 -21.24 12.02
N ILE A 463 19.42 -20.30 12.97
CA ILE A 463 20.42 -20.35 14.06
C ILE A 463 20.25 -21.63 14.87
N CYS A 464 19.00 -22.04 15.11
CA CYS A 464 18.68 -23.23 15.90
C CYS A 464 18.12 -24.37 15.03
N HIS A 465 17.46 -24.08 13.91
CA HIS A 465 16.92 -25.06 12.98
C HIS A 465 17.82 -25.23 11.76
N THR A 466 18.87 -26.05 11.91
CA THR A 466 19.91 -26.20 10.91
C THR A 466 19.41 -26.92 9.66
N ASP A 467 20.12 -26.73 8.54
CA ASP A 467 19.88 -27.46 7.30
C ASP A 467 19.89 -28.99 7.49
N GLU A 468 20.71 -29.50 8.42
CA GLU A 468 20.80 -30.93 8.75
C GLU A 468 19.52 -31.44 9.43
N GLU A 469 18.95 -30.66 10.35
CA GLU A 469 17.66 -31.00 10.97
C GLU A 469 16.52 -30.99 9.95
N LEU A 470 16.52 -30.00 9.05
CA LEU A 470 15.48 -29.86 8.03
C LEU A 470 15.52 -30.99 7.00
N LYS A 471 16.72 -31.49 6.63
CA LYS A 471 16.91 -32.59 5.68
C LYS A 471 16.27 -33.92 6.12
N LYS A 472 15.93 -34.09 7.40
CA LYS A 472 15.14 -35.24 7.89
C LYS A 472 13.78 -35.37 7.18
N ASN A 473 13.24 -34.26 6.67
CA ASN A 473 12.11 -34.25 5.75
C ASN A 473 12.50 -33.50 4.46
N PRO A 474 12.80 -34.22 3.36
CA PRO A 474 13.26 -33.61 2.11
C PRO A 474 12.32 -32.53 1.54
N ALA A 475 11.01 -32.67 1.73
CA ALA A 475 10.04 -31.68 1.29
C ALA A 475 10.09 -30.41 2.13
N HIS A 476 10.20 -30.55 3.46
CA HIS A 476 10.36 -29.41 4.35
C HIS A 476 11.67 -28.65 4.05
N TYR A 477 12.77 -29.37 3.82
CA TYR A 477 14.04 -28.77 3.42
C TYR A 477 13.93 -27.96 2.12
N ALA A 478 13.32 -28.54 1.08
CA ALA A 478 13.15 -27.86 -0.20
C ALA A 478 12.27 -26.60 -0.08
N ILE A 479 11.18 -26.66 0.70
CA ILE A 479 10.30 -25.51 0.96
C ILE A 479 11.07 -24.42 1.72
N ALA A 480 11.85 -24.76 2.74
CA ALA A 480 12.60 -23.79 3.54
C ALA A 480 13.65 -22.99 2.74
N LYS A 481 14.04 -23.45 1.54
CA LYS A 481 14.92 -22.69 0.64
C LYS A 481 14.20 -21.60 -0.15
N THR A 482 12.88 -21.72 -0.33
CA THR A 482 12.09 -20.85 -1.23
C THR A 482 10.99 -20.07 -0.52
N ALA A 483 10.44 -20.60 0.57
CA ALA A 483 9.39 -19.99 1.39
C ALA A 483 9.96 -19.46 2.72
N SER A 484 9.26 -18.48 3.32
CA SER A 484 9.57 -18.01 4.68
C SER A 484 9.05 -19.02 5.71
N CYS A 485 9.85 -19.30 6.74
CA CYS A 485 9.41 -20.12 7.88
C CYS A 485 8.20 -19.49 8.58
N ILE A 486 8.13 -18.16 8.61
CA ILE A 486 7.08 -17.39 9.29
C ILE A 486 5.71 -17.57 8.65
N ASP A 487 5.65 -17.75 7.32
CA ASP A 487 4.38 -17.93 6.60
C ASP A 487 3.64 -19.19 7.08
N CYS A 488 4.37 -20.23 7.50
CA CYS A 488 3.82 -21.49 7.97
C CYS A 488 3.79 -21.59 9.51
N HIS A 489 4.88 -21.18 10.16
CA HIS A 489 5.05 -21.38 11.60
C HIS A 489 4.60 -20.18 12.43
N GLY A 490 4.49 -18.98 11.84
CA GLY A 490 4.32 -17.74 12.59
C GLY A 490 5.64 -17.17 13.12
N TYR A 491 5.59 -15.98 13.72
CA TYR A 491 6.77 -15.24 14.19
C TYR A 491 6.85 -15.21 15.73
N HIS A 492 5.87 -14.62 16.42
CA HIS A 492 5.79 -14.60 17.89
C HIS A 492 4.80 -15.63 18.43
N ASN A 493 4.04 -16.27 17.55
CA ASN A 493 3.12 -17.35 17.85
C ASN A 493 3.62 -18.67 17.22
N VAL A 494 4.93 -18.91 17.25
CA VAL A 494 5.57 -20.04 16.56
C VAL A 494 4.87 -21.36 16.90
N LYS A 495 4.28 -21.98 15.89
CA LYS A 495 3.51 -23.22 16.00
C LYS A 495 4.39 -24.42 15.65
N SER A 496 4.23 -25.51 16.41
CA SER A 496 4.68 -26.82 15.98
C SER A 496 3.71 -27.37 14.94
N LEU A 497 4.27 -27.88 13.85
CA LEU A 497 3.53 -28.62 12.82
C LEU A 497 3.52 -30.14 13.10
N LYS A 498 3.78 -30.59 14.34
CA LYS A 498 3.56 -32.00 14.70
C LYS A 498 2.10 -32.33 14.46
N VAL A 499 1.83 -33.00 13.34
CA VAL A 499 0.48 -33.42 12.99
C VAL A 499 0.06 -34.48 14.01
N PRO A 500 -1.08 -34.29 14.71
CA PRO A 500 -1.59 -35.28 15.64
C PRO A 500 -1.73 -36.65 14.96
N ALA A 501 -1.43 -37.73 15.69
CA ALA A 501 -1.70 -39.07 15.20
C ALA A 501 -3.20 -39.22 14.89
N GLY A 502 -3.54 -39.81 13.73
CA GLY A 502 -4.94 -40.03 13.31
C GLY A 502 -5.57 -38.94 12.43
N VAL A 503 -4.83 -37.89 12.03
CA VAL A 503 -5.35 -36.91 11.05
C VAL A 503 -5.57 -37.58 9.68
N PRO A 504 -6.73 -37.39 9.03
CA PRO A 504 -6.98 -37.91 7.68
C PRO A 504 -5.93 -37.43 6.67
N GLU A 505 -5.50 -38.32 5.78
CA GLU A 505 -4.41 -38.06 4.83
C GLU A 505 -4.63 -36.79 3.99
N ASN A 506 -5.84 -36.58 3.47
CA ASN A 506 -6.13 -35.39 2.66
C ASN A 506 -5.93 -34.11 3.48
N LYS A 507 -6.40 -34.10 4.73
CA LYS A 507 -6.21 -32.97 5.64
C LYS A 507 -4.72 -32.74 5.96
N TYR A 508 -3.93 -33.82 6.06
CA TYR A 508 -2.48 -33.72 6.19
C TYR A 508 -1.85 -33.03 4.98
N CYS A 509 -2.14 -33.48 3.76
CA CYS A 509 -1.58 -32.91 2.54
C CYS A 509 -1.99 -31.43 2.38
N MET A 510 -3.25 -31.11 2.67
CA MET A 510 -3.80 -29.76 2.56
C MET A 510 -3.22 -28.77 3.56
N ASN A 511 -2.58 -29.20 4.66
CA ASN A 511 -1.88 -28.28 5.56
C ASN A 511 -0.78 -27.47 4.85
N CYS A 512 -0.13 -28.07 3.85
CA CYS A 512 0.86 -27.39 3.03
C CYS A 512 0.27 -26.98 1.68
N HIS A 513 -0.48 -27.87 1.03
CA HIS A 513 -0.97 -27.65 -0.33
C HIS A 513 -2.12 -26.65 -0.42
N SER A 514 -2.78 -26.25 0.68
CA SER A 514 -3.71 -25.11 0.66
C SER A 514 -3.01 -23.75 0.53
N MET A 515 -1.71 -23.69 0.78
CA MET A 515 -0.90 -22.47 0.77
C MET A 515 -0.38 -22.18 -0.65
N SER A 516 0.01 -20.92 -0.89
CA SER A 516 0.57 -20.47 -2.17
C SER A 516 2.02 -20.96 -2.38
N LEU A 517 2.19 -22.26 -2.52
CA LEU A 517 3.46 -22.92 -2.81
C LEU A 517 3.68 -23.04 -4.32
N VAL A 518 4.93 -22.95 -4.74
CA VAL A 518 5.33 -23.08 -6.14
C VAL A 518 6.50 -24.03 -6.31
N LYS A 519 6.53 -24.72 -7.45
CA LYS A 519 7.62 -25.57 -7.89
C LYS A 519 8.20 -25.00 -9.19
N LYS A 520 9.50 -24.70 -9.18
CA LYS A 520 10.24 -24.31 -10.39
C LYS A 520 10.69 -25.58 -11.14
N MET A 521 10.44 -25.61 -12.45
CA MET A 521 10.88 -26.65 -13.39
C MET A 521 12.31 -26.38 -13.87
N GLU A 522 12.97 -27.36 -14.48
CA GLU A 522 14.37 -27.21 -14.92
C GLU A 522 14.53 -26.12 -16.00
N ASN A 523 13.55 -25.98 -16.90
CA ASN A 523 13.49 -24.90 -17.89
C ASN A 523 13.11 -23.52 -17.31
N GLY A 524 12.88 -23.41 -16.01
CA GLY A 524 12.52 -22.18 -15.31
C GLY A 524 11.03 -21.89 -15.20
N GLU A 525 10.16 -22.67 -15.84
CA GLU A 525 8.70 -22.54 -15.67
C GLU A 525 8.29 -22.77 -14.21
N ILE A 526 7.20 -22.12 -13.77
CA ILE A 526 6.73 -22.18 -12.39
C ILE A 526 5.35 -22.83 -12.36
N LEU A 527 5.25 -23.96 -11.64
CA LEU A 527 3.99 -24.62 -11.33
C LEU A 527 3.52 -24.19 -9.94
N SER A 528 2.28 -23.69 -9.83
CA SER A 528 1.64 -23.62 -8.51
C SER A 528 1.25 -25.03 -8.06
N VAL A 529 1.64 -25.40 -6.84
CA VAL A 529 1.20 -26.66 -6.21
C VAL A 529 0.12 -26.40 -5.16
N LYS A 530 -0.47 -25.20 -5.19
CA LYS A 530 -1.62 -24.85 -4.38
C LYS A 530 -2.84 -25.64 -4.87
N VAL A 531 -3.62 -26.13 -3.92
CA VAL A 531 -4.87 -26.84 -4.14
C VAL A 531 -5.95 -26.14 -3.33
N ASP A 532 -7.05 -25.77 -3.96
CA ASP A 532 -8.23 -25.26 -3.27
C ASP A 532 -9.13 -26.44 -2.91
N GLU A 533 -9.46 -26.57 -1.63
CA GLU A 533 -10.34 -27.65 -1.14
C GLU A 533 -11.72 -27.59 -1.81
N ARG A 534 -12.20 -26.37 -2.14
CA ARG A 534 -13.50 -26.19 -2.81
C ARG A 534 -13.50 -26.79 -4.21
N GLU A 535 -12.36 -26.76 -4.91
CA GLU A 535 -12.22 -27.37 -6.23
C GLU A 535 -12.30 -28.90 -6.14
N ILE A 536 -11.65 -29.51 -5.14
CA ILE A 536 -11.72 -30.96 -4.91
C ILE A 536 -13.16 -31.39 -4.62
N LEU A 537 -13.92 -30.63 -3.84
CA LEU A 537 -15.31 -30.98 -3.49
C LEU A 537 -16.24 -31.02 -4.71
N THR A 538 -15.91 -30.31 -5.79
CA THR A 538 -16.65 -30.37 -7.07
C THR A 538 -16.23 -31.54 -7.97
N SER A 539 -15.13 -32.21 -7.63
CA SER A 539 -14.61 -33.34 -8.38
C SER A 539 -15.46 -34.59 -8.19
N ALA A 540 -15.54 -35.40 -9.24
CA ALA A 540 -16.03 -36.78 -9.17
C ALA A 540 -15.16 -37.65 -8.24
N HIS A 541 -13.94 -37.21 -7.95
CA HIS A 541 -12.97 -37.91 -7.10
C HIS A 541 -12.87 -37.35 -5.68
N LYS A 542 -13.83 -36.53 -5.22
CA LYS A 542 -13.79 -35.85 -3.91
C LYS A 542 -13.56 -36.78 -2.70
N ASP A 543 -14.02 -38.03 -2.81
CA ASP A 543 -13.93 -39.04 -1.74
C ASP A 543 -12.63 -39.87 -1.80
N LEU A 544 -11.77 -39.65 -2.81
CA LEU A 544 -10.48 -40.33 -2.91
C LEU A 544 -9.43 -39.66 -2.00
N LYS A 545 -8.52 -40.49 -1.49
CA LYS A 545 -7.31 -40.02 -0.83
C LYS A 545 -6.33 -39.44 -1.84
N CYS A 546 -5.58 -38.42 -1.46
CA CYS A 546 -4.55 -37.81 -2.31
C CYS A 546 -3.57 -38.87 -2.86
N SER A 547 -3.14 -39.84 -2.04
CA SER A 547 -2.22 -40.92 -2.44
C SER A 547 -2.78 -41.88 -3.49
N GLN A 548 -4.11 -41.97 -3.65
CA GLN A 548 -4.71 -42.82 -4.67
C GLN A 548 -4.48 -42.26 -6.08
N CYS A 549 -4.33 -40.94 -6.22
CA CYS A 549 -3.90 -40.29 -7.46
C CYS A 549 -2.40 -40.01 -7.45
N HIS A 550 -1.87 -39.49 -6.34
CA HIS A 550 -0.44 -39.22 -6.15
C HIS A 550 0.30 -40.47 -5.65
N ILE A 551 0.47 -41.45 -6.55
CA ILE A 551 1.13 -42.72 -6.23
C ILE A 551 2.57 -42.47 -5.75
N GLY A 552 2.89 -43.02 -4.58
CA GLY A 552 4.19 -42.87 -3.89
C GLY A 552 4.24 -41.73 -2.87
N PHE A 553 3.14 -40.98 -2.69
CA PHE A 553 3.00 -39.97 -1.65
C PHE A 553 2.14 -40.49 -0.50
N SER A 554 2.45 -40.10 0.73
CA SER A 554 1.69 -40.44 1.93
C SER A 554 1.97 -39.42 3.05
N THR A 555 1.38 -39.61 4.23
CA THR A 555 1.72 -38.79 5.41
C THR A 555 3.15 -38.99 5.92
N ARG A 556 3.84 -40.03 5.45
CA ARG A 556 5.22 -40.38 5.85
C ARG A 556 6.23 -40.24 4.73
N THR A 557 5.77 -40.28 3.48
CA THR A 557 6.64 -40.32 2.29
C THR A 557 6.25 -39.19 1.35
N HIS A 558 7.18 -38.29 1.05
CA HIS A 558 6.94 -37.19 0.12
C HIS A 558 8.17 -37.01 -0.81
N PRO A 559 8.29 -37.83 -1.87
CA PRO A 559 9.45 -37.79 -2.76
C PRO A 559 9.50 -36.47 -3.55
N ILE A 560 10.71 -35.95 -3.75
CA ILE A 560 10.94 -34.77 -4.59
C ILE A 560 11.29 -35.23 -6.00
N ARG A 561 10.35 -35.05 -6.93
CA ARG A 561 10.54 -35.34 -8.36
C ARG A 561 10.95 -34.07 -9.11
N SER A 562 11.79 -34.19 -10.13
CA SER A 562 12.12 -33.10 -11.07
C SER A 562 11.46 -33.34 -12.43
N PHE A 563 11.12 -32.26 -13.13
CA PHE A 563 10.56 -32.29 -14.48
C PHE A 563 11.19 -31.18 -15.30
N LYS A 564 11.45 -31.45 -16.59
CA LYS A 564 12.07 -30.48 -17.52
C LYS A 564 11.16 -29.29 -17.76
N SER A 565 9.84 -29.52 -17.88
CA SER A 565 8.83 -28.52 -18.23
C SER A 565 7.44 -28.85 -17.67
N LEU A 566 6.52 -27.89 -17.72
CA LEU A 566 5.09 -28.10 -17.43
C LEU A 566 4.44 -29.12 -18.36
N ALA A 567 4.86 -29.16 -19.63
CA ALA A 567 4.34 -30.12 -20.61
C ALA A 567 4.70 -31.57 -20.23
N GLU A 568 5.94 -31.80 -19.80
CA GLU A 568 6.37 -33.12 -19.32
C GLU A 568 5.60 -33.52 -18.05
N TYR A 569 5.45 -32.59 -17.10
CA TYR A 569 4.66 -32.83 -15.89
C TYR A 569 3.22 -33.23 -16.23
N ARG A 570 2.56 -32.53 -17.16
CA ARG A 570 1.20 -32.86 -17.63
C ARG A 570 1.11 -34.23 -18.27
N SER A 571 2.07 -34.56 -19.14
CA SER A 571 2.14 -35.89 -19.78
C SER A 571 2.21 -37.00 -18.74
N LYS A 572 3.01 -36.82 -17.68
CA LYS A 572 3.09 -37.79 -16.57
C LYS A 572 1.87 -37.80 -15.66
N ALA A 573 1.24 -36.66 -15.44
CA ALA A 573 0.01 -36.57 -14.66
C ALA A 573 -1.15 -37.30 -15.37
N GLN A 574 -1.21 -37.28 -16.71
CA GLN A 574 -2.21 -38.01 -17.47
C GLN A 574 -2.13 -39.53 -17.28
N GLU A 575 -0.92 -40.10 -17.14
CA GLU A 575 -0.72 -41.55 -16.94
C GLU A 575 -1.45 -42.05 -15.66
N ILE A 576 -1.65 -41.18 -14.67
CA ILE A 576 -2.36 -41.52 -13.42
C ILE A 576 -3.81 -41.92 -13.71
N CYS A 577 -4.47 -41.21 -14.64
CA CYS A 577 -5.86 -41.47 -14.99
C CYS A 577 -6.03 -42.87 -15.61
N ALA A 578 -5.04 -43.34 -16.38
CA ALA A 578 -5.07 -44.63 -17.05
C ALA A 578 -5.03 -45.82 -16.08
N ASN A 579 -4.62 -45.62 -14.82
CA ASN A 579 -4.66 -46.68 -13.80
C ASN A 579 -6.08 -47.16 -13.50
N CYS A 580 -7.08 -46.28 -13.61
CA CYS A 580 -8.49 -46.59 -13.38
C CYS A 580 -9.34 -46.46 -14.65
N HIS A 581 -9.08 -45.47 -15.51
CA HIS A 581 -9.83 -45.16 -16.75
C HIS A 581 -9.19 -45.78 -17.99
N LYS A 582 -8.94 -47.10 -17.96
CA LYS A 582 -8.23 -47.82 -19.02
C LYS A 582 -8.93 -47.72 -20.38
N LYS A 583 -10.26 -47.86 -20.39
CA LYS A 583 -11.06 -47.82 -21.62
C LYS A 583 -11.02 -46.43 -22.25
N GLU A 584 -11.31 -45.41 -21.46
CA GLU A 584 -11.34 -44.02 -21.93
C GLU A 584 -9.96 -43.56 -22.40
N SER A 585 -8.90 -43.94 -21.67
CA SER A 585 -7.52 -43.67 -22.09
C SER A 585 -7.17 -44.36 -23.40
N PHE A 586 -7.60 -45.61 -23.60
CA PHE A 586 -7.40 -46.33 -24.86
C PHE A 586 -8.14 -45.65 -26.02
N GLU A 587 -9.42 -45.29 -25.82
CA GLU A 587 -10.22 -44.57 -26.81
C GLU A 587 -9.62 -43.20 -27.17
N TYR A 588 -9.13 -42.47 -26.17
CA TYR A 588 -8.46 -41.19 -26.37
C TYR A 588 -7.17 -41.34 -27.17
N ASN A 589 -6.34 -42.35 -26.91
CA ASN A 589 -5.09 -42.59 -27.64
C ASN A 589 -5.32 -42.90 -29.13
N GLU A 590 -6.52 -43.34 -29.49
CA GLU A 590 -6.97 -43.56 -30.87
C GLU A 590 -7.62 -42.31 -31.50
N SER A 591 -7.82 -41.26 -30.73
CA SER A 591 -8.41 -40.01 -31.22
C SER A 591 -7.43 -39.15 -32.01
N ILE A 592 -7.98 -38.30 -32.88
CA ILE A 592 -7.21 -37.32 -33.62
C ILE A 592 -6.46 -36.34 -32.70
N HIS A 593 -7.02 -36.03 -31.53
CA HIS A 593 -6.38 -35.13 -30.56
C HIS A 593 -5.10 -35.74 -29.97
N ALA A 594 -5.13 -37.02 -29.59
CA ALA A 594 -3.93 -37.70 -29.09
C ALA A 594 -2.87 -37.83 -30.18
N LYS A 595 -3.26 -38.21 -31.41
CA LYS A 595 -2.31 -38.28 -32.54
C LYS A 595 -1.72 -36.90 -32.87
N ALA A 596 -2.48 -35.81 -32.73
CA ALA A 596 -1.98 -34.45 -32.92
C ALA A 596 -0.92 -34.07 -31.86
N ILE A 597 -1.12 -34.44 -30.59
CA ILE A 597 -0.11 -34.25 -29.54
C ILE A 597 1.17 -35.03 -29.87
N LEU A 598 1.05 -36.28 -30.33
CA LEU A 598 2.21 -37.09 -30.74
C LEU A 598 3.00 -36.46 -31.89
N LYS A 599 2.33 -35.74 -32.81
CA LYS A 599 2.97 -34.93 -33.86
C LYS A 599 3.56 -33.60 -33.37
N GLY A 600 3.45 -33.28 -32.08
CA GLY A 600 4.00 -32.07 -31.48
C GLY A 600 3.03 -30.89 -31.41
N ASN A 601 1.75 -31.07 -31.73
CA ASN A 601 0.75 -30.00 -31.55
C ASN A 601 0.41 -29.83 -30.06
N LYS A 602 1.03 -28.82 -29.43
CA LYS A 602 0.84 -28.49 -28.02
C LYS A 602 -0.54 -27.89 -27.72
N GLU A 603 -1.27 -27.40 -28.72
CA GLU A 603 -2.61 -26.82 -28.54
C GLU A 603 -3.70 -27.89 -28.45
N ALA A 604 -3.45 -29.09 -29.00
CA ALA A 604 -4.38 -30.20 -28.93
C ALA A 604 -4.75 -30.54 -27.46
N PRO A 605 -6.03 -30.89 -27.20
CA PRO A 605 -6.53 -31.10 -25.84
C PRO A 605 -6.09 -32.46 -25.28
N ASP A 606 -5.44 -32.47 -24.12
CA ASP A 606 -5.17 -33.67 -23.32
C ASP A 606 -6.30 -33.94 -22.30
N CYS A 607 -6.23 -35.06 -21.56
CA CYS A 607 -7.22 -35.41 -20.54
C CYS A 607 -7.42 -34.27 -19.52
N LEU A 608 -6.34 -33.58 -19.14
CA LEU A 608 -6.33 -32.52 -18.12
C LEU A 608 -6.84 -31.18 -18.67
N LYS A 609 -6.72 -30.90 -19.97
CA LYS A 609 -7.34 -29.73 -20.64
C LYS A 609 -8.85 -29.91 -20.71
N CYS A 610 -9.33 -31.13 -20.94
CA CYS A 610 -10.76 -31.45 -20.97
C CYS A 610 -11.36 -31.48 -19.56
N HIS A 611 -10.76 -32.25 -18.64
CA HIS A 611 -11.32 -32.56 -17.32
C HIS A 611 -10.76 -31.73 -16.17
N GLY A 612 -9.61 -31.05 -16.30
CA GLY A 612 -8.95 -30.39 -15.17
C GLY A 612 -8.06 -31.32 -14.33
N TYR A 613 -7.45 -30.79 -13.27
CA TYR A 613 -6.51 -31.51 -12.40
C TYR A 613 -7.18 -32.06 -11.14
N HIS A 614 -7.50 -31.18 -10.18
CA HIS A 614 -8.16 -31.54 -8.93
C HIS A 614 -9.67 -31.31 -8.96
N ASN A 615 -10.15 -30.57 -9.97
CA ASN A 615 -11.55 -30.23 -10.20
C ASN A 615 -12.18 -31.11 -11.28
N THR A 616 -11.88 -32.41 -11.32
CA THR A 616 -12.32 -33.34 -12.37
C THR A 616 -13.83 -33.60 -12.33
N PRO A 617 -14.66 -32.94 -13.16
CA PRO A 617 -16.10 -33.06 -13.04
C PRO A 617 -16.61 -34.30 -13.79
N LYS A 618 -17.77 -34.82 -13.38
CA LYS A 618 -18.49 -35.82 -14.15
C LYS A 618 -19.20 -35.14 -15.33
N ILE A 619 -18.48 -34.97 -16.44
CA ILE A 619 -18.97 -34.25 -17.63
C ILE A 619 -20.23 -34.92 -18.21
N THR A 620 -20.32 -36.25 -18.20
CA THR A 620 -21.40 -37.00 -18.87
C THR A 620 -22.80 -36.63 -18.41
N SER A 621 -22.99 -36.28 -17.13
CA SER A 621 -24.31 -35.92 -16.57
C SER A 621 -24.75 -34.49 -16.88
N ASP A 622 -23.86 -33.62 -17.37
CA ASP A 622 -24.16 -32.22 -17.63
C ASP A 622 -24.06 -31.92 -19.13
N LEU A 623 -25.22 -31.72 -19.76
CA LEU A 623 -25.32 -31.39 -21.19
C LEU A 623 -24.59 -30.09 -21.54
N LYS A 624 -24.72 -29.06 -20.70
CA LYS A 624 -24.11 -27.76 -20.93
C LYS A 624 -22.59 -27.88 -20.87
N LEU A 625 -22.07 -28.61 -19.88
CA LEU A 625 -20.64 -28.85 -19.74
C LEU A 625 -20.08 -29.72 -20.88
N ARG A 626 -20.83 -30.75 -21.34
CA ARG A 626 -20.46 -31.55 -22.53
C ARG A 626 -20.29 -30.69 -23.77
N TYR A 627 -21.24 -29.79 -24.00
CA TYR A 627 -21.19 -28.86 -25.13
C TYR A 627 -20.05 -27.84 -24.97
N GLN A 628 -19.93 -27.21 -23.80
CA GLN A 628 -18.89 -26.22 -23.50
C GLN A 628 -17.47 -26.78 -23.63
N THR A 629 -17.27 -28.08 -23.38
CA THR A 629 -15.95 -28.72 -23.45
C THR A 629 -15.34 -28.66 -24.85
N CYS A 630 -16.13 -28.83 -25.90
CA CYS A 630 -15.63 -28.81 -27.28
C CYS A 630 -15.46 -27.39 -27.81
N MET A 631 -16.43 -26.50 -27.56
CA MET A 631 -16.40 -25.11 -28.09
C MET A 631 -15.29 -24.24 -27.51
N ARG A 632 -14.66 -24.65 -26.39
CA ARG A 632 -13.43 -24.02 -25.88
C ARG A 632 -12.33 -23.90 -26.94
N CYS A 633 -12.29 -24.83 -27.91
CA CYS A 633 -11.36 -24.79 -29.04
C CYS A 633 -12.07 -24.70 -30.41
N HIS A 634 -13.35 -25.07 -30.52
CA HIS A 634 -14.10 -25.16 -31.77
C HIS A 634 -15.15 -24.04 -31.95
N ASP A 635 -14.70 -22.78 -32.01
CA ASP A 635 -15.58 -21.60 -32.10
C ASP A 635 -16.35 -21.49 -33.43
N LYS A 636 -15.77 -21.96 -34.55
CA LYS A 636 -16.43 -21.90 -35.87
C LYS A 636 -17.59 -22.87 -35.96
N GLU A 637 -17.36 -24.11 -35.55
CA GLU A 637 -18.37 -25.16 -35.52
C GLU A 637 -19.47 -24.82 -34.49
N ASP A 638 -19.11 -24.14 -33.39
CA ASP A 638 -20.07 -23.63 -32.41
C ASP A 638 -21.11 -22.68 -33.02
N LYS A 639 -20.65 -21.69 -33.80
CA LYS A 639 -21.54 -20.73 -34.47
C LYS A 639 -22.51 -21.43 -35.42
N SER A 640 -22.03 -22.43 -36.14
CA SER A 640 -22.88 -23.19 -37.07
C SER A 640 -23.86 -24.11 -36.35
N LEU A 641 -23.45 -24.77 -35.26
CA LEU A 641 -24.33 -25.62 -34.47
C LEU A 641 -25.49 -24.81 -33.86
N LYS A 642 -25.26 -23.56 -33.47
CA LYS A 642 -26.28 -22.65 -32.92
C LYS A 642 -27.46 -22.40 -33.86
N GLU A 643 -27.25 -22.53 -35.17
CA GLU A 643 -28.31 -22.40 -36.18
C GLU A 643 -29.14 -23.69 -36.33
N SER A 644 -28.75 -24.79 -35.67
CA SER A 644 -29.41 -26.10 -35.82
C SER A 644 -30.61 -26.28 -34.91
N ILE A 645 -31.51 -27.17 -35.34
CA ILE A 645 -32.65 -27.63 -34.52
C ILE A 645 -32.18 -28.36 -33.25
N HIS A 646 -30.99 -28.96 -33.29
CA HIS A 646 -30.37 -29.65 -32.15
C HIS A 646 -29.92 -28.68 -31.06
N TYR A 647 -29.32 -27.55 -31.44
CA TYR A 647 -28.98 -26.51 -30.48
C TYR A 647 -30.23 -25.84 -29.91
N LYS A 648 -31.25 -25.59 -30.74
CA LYS A 648 -32.54 -25.10 -30.24
C LYS A 648 -33.13 -26.03 -29.17
N ALA A 649 -33.04 -27.34 -29.35
CA ALA A 649 -33.46 -28.30 -28.34
C ALA A 649 -32.64 -28.19 -27.04
N LEU A 650 -31.32 -27.93 -27.14
CA LEU A 650 -30.44 -27.71 -25.99
C LEU A 650 -30.81 -26.42 -25.24
N GLU A 651 -31.09 -25.33 -25.96
CA GLU A 651 -31.50 -24.04 -25.40
C GLU A 651 -32.87 -24.12 -24.72
N GLU A 652 -33.80 -24.89 -25.28
CA GLU A 652 -35.09 -25.22 -24.68
C GLU A 652 -34.96 -26.12 -23.42
N GLY A 653 -33.75 -26.53 -23.03
CA GLY A 653 -33.49 -27.32 -21.84
C GLY A 653 -33.88 -28.79 -21.96
N LYS A 654 -34.02 -29.33 -23.17
CA LYS A 654 -34.35 -30.75 -23.38
C LYS A 654 -33.19 -31.64 -22.94
N LYS A 655 -33.47 -32.57 -22.02
CA LYS A 655 -32.48 -33.46 -21.40
C LYS A 655 -31.75 -34.40 -22.36
N ASP A 656 -32.36 -34.67 -23.52
CA ASP A 656 -31.81 -35.55 -24.55
C ASP A 656 -31.32 -34.77 -25.79
N ALA A 657 -31.16 -33.44 -25.67
CA ALA A 657 -30.62 -32.64 -26.76
C ALA A 657 -29.22 -33.11 -27.16
N PRO A 658 -28.96 -33.40 -28.45
CA PRO A 658 -27.65 -33.85 -28.89
C PRO A 658 -26.66 -32.67 -28.90
N VAL A 659 -25.44 -32.96 -28.49
CA VAL A 659 -24.31 -32.02 -28.45
C VAL A 659 -23.16 -32.58 -29.29
N CYS A 660 -22.04 -31.85 -29.41
CA CYS A 660 -20.92 -32.25 -30.28
C CYS A 660 -20.45 -33.69 -30.03
N SER A 661 -20.34 -34.10 -28.75
CA SER A 661 -19.92 -35.45 -28.38
C SER A 661 -20.97 -36.53 -28.65
N SER A 662 -22.25 -36.18 -28.84
CA SER A 662 -23.29 -37.10 -29.30
C SER A 662 -23.05 -37.56 -30.74
N CYS A 663 -22.47 -36.71 -31.59
CA CYS A 663 -22.19 -37.01 -32.99
C CYS A 663 -20.73 -37.40 -33.24
N HIS A 664 -19.76 -36.83 -32.51
CA HIS A 664 -18.33 -37.04 -32.75
C HIS A 664 -17.65 -38.00 -31.75
N ASN A 665 -18.39 -38.51 -30.76
CA ASN A 665 -17.86 -39.13 -29.55
C ASN A 665 -17.09 -38.14 -28.65
N ALA A 666 -16.82 -38.53 -27.40
CA ALA A 666 -16.08 -37.69 -26.44
C ALA A 666 -14.59 -38.04 -26.38
N HIS A 667 -14.27 -39.33 -26.21
CA HIS A 667 -12.88 -39.79 -26.10
C HIS A 667 -12.33 -40.31 -27.43
N LYS A 668 -13.13 -41.05 -28.23
CA LYS A 668 -12.73 -41.55 -29.55
C LYS A 668 -13.12 -40.59 -30.69
N VAL A 669 -12.62 -39.36 -30.64
CA VAL A 669 -12.88 -38.36 -31.68
C VAL A 669 -12.03 -38.67 -32.93
N LEU A 670 -12.68 -38.96 -34.04
CA LEU A 670 -12.03 -39.28 -35.32
C LEU A 670 -12.23 -38.14 -36.34
N PRO A 671 -11.35 -38.01 -37.35
CA PRO A 671 -11.59 -37.14 -38.51
C PRO A 671 -12.93 -37.47 -39.18
N THR A 672 -13.68 -36.44 -39.60
CA THR A 672 -15.05 -36.59 -40.14
C THR A 672 -15.13 -37.46 -41.39
N ASN A 673 -14.05 -37.53 -42.15
CA ASN A 673 -13.99 -38.30 -43.38
C ASN A 673 -13.93 -39.82 -43.11
N ILE A 674 -13.49 -40.26 -41.93
CA ILE A 674 -13.47 -41.67 -41.51
C ILE A 674 -14.46 -41.98 -40.38
N ALA A 675 -14.95 -40.96 -39.68
CA ALA A 675 -15.93 -41.11 -38.62
C ALA A 675 -17.28 -41.60 -39.17
N GLN A 676 -17.88 -42.58 -38.48
CA GLN A 676 -19.19 -43.12 -38.85
C GLN A 676 -20.33 -42.28 -38.24
N ILE A 677 -20.40 -40.99 -38.59
CA ILE A 677 -21.34 -40.01 -37.99
C ILE A 677 -22.80 -40.41 -38.14
N ASN A 678 -23.19 -41.04 -39.27
CA ASN A 678 -24.56 -41.53 -39.48
C ASN A 678 -24.98 -42.51 -38.37
N ASN A 679 -24.08 -43.38 -37.91
CA ASN A 679 -24.39 -44.34 -36.85
C ASN A 679 -24.70 -43.63 -35.54
N ASN A 680 -24.03 -42.52 -35.27
CA ASN A 680 -24.27 -41.71 -34.07
C ASN A 680 -25.61 -40.96 -34.14
N CYS A 681 -26.08 -40.59 -35.34
CA CYS A 681 -27.44 -40.06 -35.52
C CYS A 681 -28.50 -41.12 -35.17
N ILE A 682 -28.28 -42.38 -35.59
CA ILE A 682 -29.21 -43.50 -35.35
C ILE A 682 -29.37 -43.79 -33.85
N VAL A 683 -28.34 -43.59 -33.03
CA VAL A 683 -28.41 -43.79 -31.57
C VAL A 683 -29.53 -42.97 -30.94
N CYS A 684 -29.75 -41.72 -31.39
CA CYS A 684 -30.78 -40.84 -30.84
C CYS A 684 -32.11 -40.90 -31.62
N HIS A 685 -32.08 -41.16 -32.94
CA HIS A 685 -33.27 -41.10 -33.79
C HIS A 685 -34.08 -42.42 -33.91
N ASP A 686 -33.92 -43.34 -32.94
CA ASP A 686 -34.72 -44.57 -32.73
C ASP A 686 -34.60 -45.69 -33.80
N LYS A 687 -34.94 -46.92 -33.40
CA LYS A 687 -34.99 -48.14 -34.24
C LYS A 687 -35.98 -48.06 -35.40
N ASN A 688 -36.98 -47.19 -35.32
CA ASN A 688 -37.94 -46.98 -36.41
C ASN A 688 -37.44 -46.01 -37.49
N LEU A 689 -36.22 -45.47 -37.38
CA LEU A 689 -35.67 -44.52 -38.36
C LEU A 689 -35.81 -45.02 -39.80
N LYS A 690 -35.44 -46.28 -40.05
CA LYS A 690 -35.53 -46.91 -41.37
C LYS A 690 -36.97 -46.99 -41.87
N LYS A 691 -37.90 -47.44 -41.02
CA LYS A 691 -39.34 -47.51 -41.32
C LYS A 691 -39.93 -46.15 -41.66
N ILE A 692 -39.55 -45.10 -40.92
CA ILE A 692 -40.01 -43.74 -41.16
C ILE A 692 -39.49 -43.23 -42.50
N HIS A 693 -38.22 -43.47 -42.80
CA HIS A 693 -37.62 -43.05 -44.07
C HIS A 693 -38.18 -43.83 -45.25
N ASN A 694 -38.43 -45.13 -45.11
CA ASN A 694 -38.99 -45.98 -46.16
C ASN A 694 -40.36 -45.51 -46.69
N LYS A 695 -41.10 -44.70 -45.91
CA LYS A 695 -42.37 -44.10 -46.37
C LYS A 695 -42.19 -43.19 -47.59
N TRP A 696 -41.05 -42.55 -47.75
CA TRP A 696 -40.75 -41.60 -48.84
C TRP A 696 -39.46 -41.93 -49.59
N LEU A 697 -38.47 -42.50 -48.91
CA LEU A 697 -37.21 -42.98 -49.46
C LEU A 697 -37.33 -44.46 -49.82
N TYR A 698 -37.86 -44.73 -51.00
CA TYR A 698 -37.99 -46.07 -51.57
C TYR A 698 -37.73 -46.02 -53.08
N ASN A 699 -37.57 -47.18 -53.72
CA ASN A 699 -37.38 -47.27 -55.16
C ASN A 699 -38.71 -47.71 -55.81
N PRO A 700 -39.51 -46.79 -56.38
CA PRO A 700 -40.81 -47.14 -56.93
C PRO A 700 -40.72 -48.28 -57.97
N PRO A 701 -41.61 -49.29 -57.93
CA PRO A 701 -42.75 -49.45 -57.02
C PRO A 701 -42.42 -50.14 -55.68
N PHE A 702 -41.18 -50.56 -55.44
CA PHE A 702 -40.76 -51.38 -54.31
C PHE A 702 -40.45 -50.58 -53.04
N LYS A 703 -41.11 -50.95 -51.93
CA LYS A 703 -40.84 -50.41 -50.58
C LYS A 703 -40.10 -51.45 -49.74
N LEU A 704 -38.78 -51.42 -49.82
CA LEU A 704 -37.90 -52.32 -49.07
C LEU A 704 -37.01 -51.52 -48.11
N GLU A 705 -36.99 -51.87 -46.82
CA GLU A 705 -36.13 -51.19 -45.83
C GLU A 705 -34.64 -51.31 -46.19
N SER A 706 -34.23 -52.37 -46.87
CA SER A 706 -32.86 -52.56 -47.37
C SER A 706 -32.41 -51.46 -48.34
N PHE A 707 -33.34 -50.81 -49.04
CA PHE A 707 -33.00 -49.66 -49.90
C PHE A 707 -32.55 -48.45 -49.07
N VAL A 708 -33.16 -48.24 -47.91
CA VAL A 708 -32.79 -47.16 -46.98
C VAL A 708 -31.38 -47.40 -46.44
N ASP A 709 -31.00 -48.67 -46.20
CA ASP A 709 -29.66 -49.02 -45.72
C ASP A 709 -28.57 -48.69 -46.72
N VAL A 710 -28.79 -48.99 -48.00
CA VAL A 710 -27.86 -48.62 -49.08
C VAL A 710 -27.76 -47.09 -49.21
N HIS A 711 -28.88 -46.38 -49.05
CA HIS A 711 -28.85 -44.92 -49.08
C HIS A 711 -28.07 -44.35 -47.88
N PHE A 712 -28.27 -44.87 -46.67
CA PHE A 712 -27.57 -44.42 -45.47
C PHE A 712 -26.09 -44.80 -45.45
N SER A 713 -25.67 -45.85 -46.16
CA SER A 713 -24.24 -46.15 -46.33
C SER A 713 -23.56 -45.19 -47.29
N SER A 714 -24.27 -44.77 -48.36
CA SER A 714 -23.74 -43.93 -49.44
C SER A 714 -23.90 -42.43 -49.22
N VAL A 715 -24.88 -41.99 -48.42
CA VAL A 715 -25.23 -40.58 -48.23
C VAL A 715 -25.15 -40.25 -46.75
N SER A 716 -24.44 -39.18 -46.40
CA SER A 716 -24.45 -38.70 -45.01
C SER A 716 -25.76 -37.95 -44.69
N CYS A 717 -26.25 -38.09 -43.45
CA CYS A 717 -27.56 -37.56 -43.06
C CYS A 717 -27.67 -36.04 -43.28
N GLU A 718 -26.58 -35.29 -43.07
CA GLU A 718 -26.54 -33.85 -43.26
C GLU A 718 -26.87 -33.41 -44.70
N VAL A 719 -26.65 -34.26 -45.71
CA VAL A 719 -26.90 -33.90 -47.12
C VAL A 719 -28.37 -33.60 -47.38
N CYS A 720 -29.26 -34.29 -46.67
CA CYS A 720 -30.71 -34.08 -46.77
C CYS A 720 -31.23 -33.20 -45.63
N HIS A 721 -30.51 -33.14 -44.52
CA HIS A 721 -30.90 -32.42 -43.31
C HIS A 721 -30.22 -31.06 -43.14
N THR A 722 -29.57 -30.53 -44.18
CA THR A 722 -28.98 -29.19 -44.20
C THR A 722 -29.19 -28.55 -45.57
N LYS A 723 -28.85 -27.26 -45.68
CA LYS A 723 -28.80 -26.52 -46.95
C LYS A 723 -27.35 -26.20 -47.26
N GLY A 724 -26.96 -26.28 -48.54
CA GLY A 724 -25.62 -25.95 -48.99
C GLY A 724 -25.20 -26.80 -50.19
N GLU A 725 -23.97 -26.58 -50.64
CA GLU A 725 -23.38 -27.33 -51.76
C GLU A 725 -23.00 -28.75 -51.35
N LYS A 726 -23.17 -29.68 -52.28
CA LYS A 726 -22.96 -31.12 -52.07
C LYS A 726 -21.74 -31.62 -52.84
N ALA A 727 -20.99 -32.52 -52.24
CA ALA A 727 -19.81 -33.13 -52.83
C ALA A 727 -19.86 -34.65 -52.77
N ILE A 728 -19.36 -35.28 -53.83
CA ILE A 728 -18.98 -36.69 -53.80
C ILE A 728 -17.55 -36.75 -53.30
N ARG A 729 -17.40 -37.22 -52.07
CA ARG A 729 -16.11 -37.40 -51.42
C ARG A 729 -15.62 -38.82 -51.61
N LEU A 730 -14.43 -38.96 -52.16
CA LEU A 730 -13.69 -40.21 -52.23
C LEU A 730 -12.60 -40.23 -51.16
N ILE A 731 -12.38 -41.37 -50.52
CA ILE A 731 -11.23 -41.61 -49.64
C ILE A 731 -10.51 -42.90 -50.04
N LEU A 732 -9.22 -42.97 -49.72
CA LEU A 732 -8.43 -44.19 -49.90
C LEU A 732 -8.63 -45.13 -48.72
N ALA A 733 -8.93 -46.39 -49.01
CA ALA A 733 -9.20 -47.41 -48.01
C ALA A 733 -8.57 -48.77 -48.39
N SER A 734 -8.19 -49.54 -47.38
CA SER A 734 -7.84 -50.96 -47.51
C SER A 734 -8.87 -51.78 -46.75
N GLY A 735 -9.78 -52.43 -47.49
CA GLY A 735 -10.96 -53.07 -46.92
C GLY A 735 -11.90 -52.04 -46.30
N LYS A 736 -12.18 -52.15 -44.99
CA LYS A 736 -13.05 -51.21 -44.25
C LYS A 736 -12.28 -50.07 -43.58
N ASN A 737 -10.95 -50.08 -43.64
CA ASN A 737 -10.10 -49.13 -42.94
C ASN A 737 -9.56 -48.08 -43.91
N ALA A 738 -9.72 -46.82 -43.55
CA ALA A 738 -9.08 -45.72 -44.26
C ALA A 738 -7.55 -45.81 -44.16
N VAL A 739 -6.86 -45.44 -45.23
CA VAL A 739 -5.38 -45.40 -45.28
C VAL A 739 -4.91 -43.95 -45.16
N THR A 740 -3.80 -43.75 -44.47
CA THR A 740 -3.15 -42.45 -44.29
C THR A 740 -2.13 -42.17 -45.39
N LEU A 741 -1.84 -40.88 -45.59
CA LEU A 741 -0.82 -40.40 -46.52
C LEU A 741 0.55 -40.98 -46.17
N GLU A 742 0.87 -41.08 -44.88
CA GLU A 742 2.11 -41.66 -44.39
C GLU A 742 2.23 -43.16 -44.68
N GLU A 743 1.15 -43.93 -44.59
CA GLU A 743 1.13 -45.34 -44.98
C GLU A 743 1.33 -45.50 -46.49
N ILE A 744 0.66 -44.68 -47.30
CA ILE A 744 0.80 -44.70 -48.76
C ILE A 744 2.22 -44.32 -49.16
N SER A 745 2.75 -43.23 -48.60
CA SER A 745 4.11 -42.73 -48.80
C SER A 745 5.17 -43.81 -48.56
N LYS A 746 5.02 -44.60 -47.47
CA LYS A 746 5.91 -45.73 -47.17
C LYS A 746 5.84 -46.84 -48.21
N VAL A 747 4.65 -47.18 -48.69
CA VAL A 747 4.48 -48.22 -49.71
C VAL A 747 5.08 -47.80 -51.05
N ILE A 748 4.88 -46.55 -51.44
CA ILE A 748 5.37 -46.05 -52.74
C ILE A 748 6.87 -45.71 -52.71
N GLY A 749 7.45 -45.44 -51.53
CA GLY A 749 8.84 -45.05 -51.35
C GLY A 749 9.11 -43.59 -51.71
N ARG A 750 8.18 -42.68 -51.36
CA ARG A 750 8.24 -41.23 -51.65
C ARG A 750 7.86 -40.44 -50.43
N GLU A 751 8.31 -39.20 -50.30
CA GLU A 751 7.91 -38.34 -49.18
C GLU A 751 6.43 -37.94 -49.27
N PRO A 752 5.72 -37.75 -48.14
CA PRO A 752 4.31 -37.33 -48.15
C PRO A 752 4.06 -36.02 -48.92
N ALA A 753 5.05 -35.12 -48.96
CA ALA A 753 4.97 -33.86 -49.70
C ALA A 753 4.93 -34.04 -51.23
N GLU A 754 5.54 -35.10 -51.75
CA GLU A 754 5.55 -35.44 -53.19
C GLU A 754 4.19 -36.01 -53.66
N MET A 755 3.29 -36.35 -52.73
CA MET A 755 2.01 -36.95 -53.07
C MET A 755 1.13 -36.03 -53.90
N LYS A 756 1.14 -34.72 -53.62
CA LYS A 756 0.37 -33.76 -54.41
C LYS A 756 0.79 -33.77 -55.88
N THR A 757 2.09 -33.74 -56.15
CA THR A 757 2.64 -33.77 -57.51
C THR A 757 2.42 -35.11 -58.22
N LEU A 758 2.22 -36.21 -57.48
CA LEU A 758 1.88 -37.52 -58.05
C LEU A 758 0.39 -37.64 -58.39
N LEU A 759 -0.46 -36.93 -57.65
CA LEU A 759 -1.92 -36.93 -57.80
C LEU A 759 -2.43 -35.91 -58.82
N ASP A 760 -1.73 -34.78 -58.93
CA ASP A 760 -2.00 -33.65 -59.83
C ASP A 760 -0.67 -33.31 -60.51
N TYR A 761 -0.38 -34.01 -61.61
CA TYR A 761 0.94 -33.91 -62.26
C TYR A 761 1.03 -32.69 -63.18
N ASN A 762 -0.12 -32.18 -63.64
CA ASN A 762 -0.20 -30.97 -64.45
C ASN A 762 -0.24 -29.69 -63.59
N ASN A 763 -0.45 -29.85 -62.27
CA ASN A 763 -0.50 -28.80 -61.25
C ASN A 763 -1.55 -27.73 -61.55
N ASP A 764 -2.69 -28.12 -62.14
CA ASP A 764 -3.84 -27.26 -62.39
C ASP A 764 -4.77 -27.10 -61.18
N GLY A 765 -4.51 -27.87 -60.12
CA GLY A 765 -5.24 -27.84 -58.85
C GLY A 765 -6.53 -28.67 -58.83
N ILE A 766 -6.86 -29.38 -59.91
CA ILE A 766 -8.03 -30.24 -60.05
C ILE A 766 -7.58 -31.61 -60.53
N ILE A 767 -7.79 -32.65 -59.72
CA ILE A 767 -7.45 -34.01 -60.14
C ILE A 767 -8.36 -34.42 -61.30
N GLN A 768 -7.74 -34.67 -62.45
CA GLN A 768 -8.43 -35.12 -63.65
C GLN A 768 -8.56 -36.64 -63.69
N LYS A 769 -9.41 -37.15 -64.59
CA LYS A 769 -9.65 -38.60 -64.77
C LYS A 769 -8.37 -39.41 -64.96
N ASP A 770 -7.47 -38.94 -65.84
CA ASP A 770 -6.26 -39.68 -66.21
C ASP A 770 -5.20 -39.65 -65.10
N GLU A 771 -5.18 -38.58 -64.30
CA GLU A 771 -4.33 -38.41 -63.13
C GLU A 771 -4.72 -39.38 -62.01
N LEU A 772 -6.00 -39.38 -61.65
CA LEU A 772 -6.53 -40.32 -60.66
C LEU A 772 -6.29 -41.78 -61.09
N TRP A 773 -6.43 -42.08 -62.38
CA TRP A 773 -6.18 -43.41 -62.91
C TRP A 773 -4.72 -43.85 -62.74
N LYS A 774 -3.76 -43.04 -63.20
CA LYS A 774 -2.32 -43.32 -63.06
C LYS A 774 -1.96 -43.54 -61.59
N PHE A 775 -2.47 -42.67 -60.72
CA PHE A 775 -2.25 -42.77 -59.29
C PHE A 775 -2.78 -44.08 -58.71
N MET A 776 -4.03 -44.44 -59.00
CA MET A 776 -4.65 -45.67 -58.47
C MET A 776 -3.99 -46.94 -59.00
N ASN A 777 -3.56 -46.97 -60.27
CA ASN A 777 -2.82 -48.12 -60.81
C ASN A 777 -1.48 -48.32 -60.10
N MET A 778 -0.72 -47.23 -59.93
CA MET A 778 0.54 -47.27 -59.19
C MET A 778 0.35 -47.80 -57.76
N LEU A 779 -0.72 -47.39 -57.07
CA LEU A 779 -1.01 -47.90 -55.73
C LEU A 779 -1.34 -49.40 -55.74
N LYS A 780 -2.16 -49.85 -56.69
CA LYS A 780 -2.58 -51.25 -56.78
C LYS A 780 -1.45 -52.24 -57.04
N GLU A 781 -0.44 -51.83 -57.79
CA GLU A 781 0.76 -52.65 -58.03
C GLU A 781 1.50 -52.95 -56.72
N LYS A 782 1.41 -52.06 -55.73
CA LYS A 782 2.16 -52.15 -54.49
C LYS A 782 1.33 -52.54 -53.27
N THR A 783 0.02 -52.29 -53.28
CA THR A 783 -0.86 -52.53 -52.13
C THR A 783 -2.33 -52.65 -52.52
N LYS A 784 -3.11 -53.33 -51.70
CA LYS A 784 -4.56 -53.44 -51.87
C LYS A 784 -5.25 -52.18 -51.33
N VAL A 785 -5.44 -51.21 -52.21
CA VAL A 785 -6.15 -49.95 -51.92
C VAL A 785 -7.31 -49.75 -52.90
N GLU A 786 -8.43 -49.31 -52.37
CA GLU A 786 -9.70 -49.04 -53.06
C GLU A 786 -10.18 -47.62 -52.73
N LEU A 787 -11.15 -47.13 -53.49
CA LEU A 787 -11.78 -45.82 -53.25
C LEU A 787 -13.13 -46.04 -52.57
N MET A 788 -13.39 -45.37 -51.46
CA MET A 788 -14.71 -45.36 -50.83
C MET A 788 -15.38 -44.01 -51.08
N GLY A 789 -16.54 -44.06 -51.73
CA GLY A 789 -17.33 -42.87 -52.05
C GLY A 789 -18.43 -42.59 -51.03
N LYS A 790 -18.66 -41.31 -50.73
CA LYS A 790 -19.81 -40.87 -49.94
C LYS A 790 -20.29 -39.48 -50.37
N LEU A 791 -21.60 -39.28 -50.43
CA LEU A 791 -22.18 -37.96 -50.64
C LEU A 791 -22.19 -37.18 -49.32
N VAL A 792 -21.60 -35.99 -49.31
CA VAL A 792 -21.39 -35.13 -48.14
C VAL A 792 -21.63 -33.65 -48.48
N MET A 793 -21.60 -32.77 -47.49
CA MET A 793 -21.56 -31.31 -47.72
C MET A 793 -20.15 -30.86 -48.11
N VAL A 794 -20.06 -29.89 -49.04
CA VAL A 794 -18.78 -29.28 -49.45
C VAL A 794 -18.13 -28.57 -48.27
N ASN A 795 -18.91 -27.74 -47.57
CA ASN A 795 -18.48 -27.03 -46.38
C ASN A 795 -18.84 -27.83 -45.13
N SER A 796 -17.84 -28.07 -44.28
CA SER A 796 -18.03 -28.80 -43.03
C SER A 796 -18.83 -28.01 -41.99
N ASP A 797 -18.84 -26.67 -42.07
CA ASP A 797 -19.63 -25.82 -41.17
C ASP A 797 -21.14 -25.99 -41.42
N ASP A 798 -21.55 -26.05 -42.69
CA ASP A 798 -22.95 -26.25 -43.08
C ASP A 798 -23.52 -27.58 -42.57
N ALA A 799 -22.67 -28.62 -42.45
CA ALA A 799 -23.05 -29.92 -41.89
C ALA A 799 -23.56 -29.83 -40.44
N HIS A 800 -23.20 -28.78 -39.69
CA HIS A 800 -23.66 -28.56 -38.32
C HIS A 800 -25.03 -27.86 -38.26
N LYS A 801 -25.52 -27.28 -39.37
CA LYS A 801 -26.76 -26.49 -39.45
C LYS A 801 -27.98 -27.38 -39.71
N ILE A 802 -28.11 -28.47 -38.94
CA ILE A 802 -29.18 -29.46 -39.11
C ILE A 802 -30.56 -28.80 -38.97
N VAL A 803 -31.39 -28.89 -40.03
CA VAL A 803 -32.74 -28.34 -40.09
C VAL A 803 -33.80 -29.36 -39.65
N SER A 804 -35.03 -28.88 -39.46
CA SER A 804 -36.15 -29.73 -39.06
C SER A 804 -36.59 -30.69 -40.17
N LYS A 805 -37.34 -31.75 -39.81
CA LYS A 805 -37.93 -32.72 -40.77
C LYS A 805 -38.85 -32.09 -41.83
N LYS A 806 -39.30 -30.84 -41.63
CA LYS A 806 -40.17 -30.13 -42.56
C LYS A 806 -39.35 -29.46 -43.67
N GLU A 807 -38.12 -29.08 -43.37
CA GLU A 807 -37.22 -28.36 -44.27
C GLU A 807 -36.18 -29.29 -44.92
N SER A 808 -36.10 -30.54 -44.46
CA SER A 808 -35.24 -31.57 -45.05
C SER A 808 -35.66 -31.93 -46.47
N VAL A 809 -34.68 -32.19 -47.34
CA VAL A 809 -34.91 -32.63 -48.72
C VAL A 809 -35.51 -34.05 -48.72
N LYS A 810 -36.68 -34.21 -49.36
CA LYS A 810 -37.35 -35.51 -49.54
C LYS A 810 -37.64 -35.85 -51.01
N ASP A 811 -37.44 -34.89 -51.90
CA ASP A 811 -37.62 -35.10 -53.32
C ASP A 811 -36.36 -35.76 -53.89
N CYS A 812 -36.51 -36.99 -54.38
CA CYS A 812 -35.45 -37.77 -55.00
C CYS A 812 -34.84 -37.05 -56.21
N ALA A 813 -35.62 -36.24 -56.93
CA ALA A 813 -35.16 -35.50 -58.12
C ALA A 813 -34.04 -34.51 -57.79
N PHE A 814 -33.96 -34.00 -56.55
CA PHE A 814 -32.92 -33.06 -56.14
C PHE A 814 -31.50 -33.63 -56.34
N CYS A 815 -31.34 -34.95 -56.14
CA CYS A 815 -30.05 -35.62 -56.24
C CYS A 815 -29.95 -36.57 -57.43
N HIS A 816 -31.08 -37.07 -57.93
CA HIS A 816 -31.13 -38.07 -59.00
C HIS A 816 -31.54 -37.52 -60.37
N ASN A 817 -31.69 -36.20 -60.50
CA ASN A 817 -31.76 -35.52 -61.79
C ASN A 817 -30.36 -35.52 -62.44
N PRO A 818 -30.21 -35.86 -63.74
CA PRO A 818 -28.95 -35.71 -64.48
C PRO A 818 -28.28 -34.32 -64.36
N GLU A 819 -29.07 -33.27 -64.21
CA GLU A 819 -28.61 -31.89 -64.03
C GLU A 819 -28.14 -31.57 -62.61
N ALA A 820 -28.32 -32.49 -61.64
CA ALA A 820 -27.88 -32.28 -60.26
C ALA A 820 -26.34 -32.05 -60.23
N ILE A 821 -25.92 -30.94 -59.62
CA ILE A 821 -24.52 -30.53 -59.57
C ILE A 821 -23.92 -31.00 -58.23
N PHE A 822 -22.93 -31.89 -58.33
CA PHE A 822 -22.10 -32.31 -57.21
C PHE A 822 -20.64 -31.97 -57.50
N LYS A 823 -19.93 -31.38 -56.53
CA LYS A 823 -18.48 -31.21 -56.61
C LYS A 823 -17.80 -32.56 -56.37
N GLY A 824 -16.72 -32.86 -57.09
CA GLY A 824 -15.88 -34.02 -56.78
C GLY A 824 -14.81 -33.63 -55.77
N ARG A 825 -14.53 -34.50 -54.79
CA ARG A 825 -13.43 -34.30 -53.86
C ARG A 825 -12.74 -35.61 -53.53
N LEU A 826 -11.41 -35.62 -53.53
CA LEU A 826 -10.60 -36.69 -52.95
C LEU A 826 -10.03 -36.21 -51.62
N GLU A 827 -10.19 -37.01 -50.57
CA GLU A 827 -9.62 -36.72 -49.25
C GLU A 827 -8.71 -37.87 -48.80
N ILE A 828 -7.45 -37.54 -48.48
CA ILE A 828 -6.47 -38.50 -47.98
C ILE A 828 -6.20 -38.20 -46.50
N ASN A 829 -6.31 -39.23 -45.66
CA ASN A 829 -6.10 -39.06 -44.22
C ASN A 829 -4.66 -38.73 -43.91
N LYS A 830 -4.43 -37.92 -42.88
CA LYS A 830 -3.10 -37.65 -42.34
C LYS A 830 -3.08 -38.01 -40.86
N LEU A 831 -1.96 -38.54 -40.39
CA LEU A 831 -1.84 -38.93 -38.99
C LEU A 831 -1.75 -37.68 -38.09
N GLY A 832 -2.74 -37.50 -37.20
CA GLY A 832 -2.75 -36.39 -36.24
C GLY A 832 -3.15 -35.03 -36.82
N GLU A 833 -3.59 -35.00 -38.08
CA GLU A 833 -3.93 -33.77 -38.79
C GLU A 833 -5.29 -33.89 -39.50
N LYS A 834 -5.81 -32.75 -39.96
CA LYS A 834 -6.96 -32.73 -40.86
C LYS A 834 -6.58 -33.46 -42.16
N PRO A 835 -7.53 -34.18 -42.81
CA PRO A 835 -7.25 -34.82 -44.08
C PRO A 835 -6.85 -33.80 -45.14
N GLU A 836 -5.93 -34.20 -46.01
CA GLU A 836 -5.57 -33.43 -47.20
C GLU A 836 -6.73 -33.51 -48.20
N LYS A 837 -7.15 -32.37 -48.73
CA LYS A 837 -8.32 -32.27 -49.63
C LYS A 837 -7.86 -31.84 -51.01
N PHE A 838 -8.33 -32.55 -52.02
CA PHE A 838 -8.08 -32.27 -53.43
C PHE A 838 -9.42 -32.15 -54.16
N GLU A 839 -9.56 -31.09 -54.96
CA GLU A 839 -10.72 -30.97 -55.84
C GLU A 839 -10.57 -32.00 -56.97
N LEU A 840 -11.69 -32.62 -57.35
CA LEU A 840 -11.71 -33.73 -58.29
C LEU A 840 -12.71 -33.42 -59.40
N GLU A 841 -12.30 -33.62 -60.64
CA GLU A 841 -13.16 -33.41 -61.80
C GLU A 841 -14.38 -34.35 -61.75
N ARG A 842 -15.56 -33.85 -62.13
CA ARG A 842 -16.81 -34.62 -62.10
C ARG A 842 -16.73 -35.89 -62.96
N SER A 843 -16.02 -35.86 -64.08
CA SER A 843 -15.86 -37.00 -64.98
C SER A 843 -14.96 -38.10 -64.38
N ALA A 844 -14.01 -37.74 -63.51
CA ALA A 844 -13.10 -38.66 -62.85
C ALA A 844 -13.83 -39.61 -61.88
N VAL A 845 -14.88 -39.12 -61.22
CA VAL A 845 -15.73 -39.92 -60.31
C VAL A 845 -16.45 -41.06 -61.05
N ASN A 846 -16.83 -40.88 -62.32
CA ASN A 846 -17.59 -41.85 -63.12
C ASN A 846 -16.78 -42.50 -64.25
N SER A 847 -15.47 -42.53 -64.11
CA SER A 847 -14.62 -43.18 -65.08
C SER A 847 -14.77 -44.71 -65.01
N ALA A 848 -14.61 -45.40 -66.14
CA ALA A 848 -14.58 -46.86 -66.21
C ALA A 848 -13.51 -47.50 -65.29
N TYR A 849 -12.61 -46.69 -64.73
CA TYR A 849 -11.50 -47.12 -63.89
C TYR A 849 -11.69 -46.82 -62.41
N THR A 850 -12.52 -45.83 -62.06
CA THR A 850 -12.97 -45.58 -60.68
C THR A 850 -14.13 -46.50 -60.30
N ILE A 851 -15.02 -46.82 -61.23
CA ILE A 851 -16.19 -47.69 -61.02
C ILE A 851 -15.83 -49.09 -60.47
N PRO A 852 -14.81 -49.82 -60.97
CA PRO A 852 -14.41 -51.12 -60.40
C PRO A 852 -13.81 -51.01 -58.99
N ASN A 853 -13.37 -49.80 -58.59
CA ASN A 853 -12.65 -49.55 -57.35
C ASN A 853 -13.50 -48.85 -56.29
N ILE A 854 -14.69 -48.40 -56.65
CA ILE A 854 -15.68 -47.81 -55.76
C ILE A 854 -16.69 -48.90 -55.40
N LYS A 855 -16.54 -49.49 -54.21
CA LYS A 855 -17.53 -50.44 -53.69
C LYS A 855 -18.73 -49.70 -53.09
N ASP A 856 -19.91 -50.25 -53.34
CA ASP A 856 -21.16 -49.90 -52.65
C ASP A 856 -21.62 -48.43 -52.73
N PHE A 857 -21.15 -47.67 -53.73
CA PHE A 857 -21.55 -46.27 -53.94
C PHE A 857 -22.04 -46.04 -55.37
N TYR A 858 -23.33 -45.68 -55.50
CA TYR A 858 -24.00 -45.45 -56.77
C TYR A 858 -24.92 -44.22 -56.67
N VAL A 859 -24.69 -43.20 -57.51
CA VAL A 859 -25.54 -41.99 -57.57
C VAL A 859 -26.15 -41.89 -58.97
N LEU A 860 -27.45 -42.20 -59.09
CA LEU A 860 -28.20 -41.98 -60.33
C LEU A 860 -28.16 -40.49 -60.69
N GLY A 861 -27.96 -40.17 -61.97
CA GLY A 861 -27.73 -38.81 -62.48
C GLY A 861 -26.28 -38.54 -62.91
N LEU A 862 -25.34 -39.37 -62.44
CA LEU A 862 -23.95 -39.39 -62.89
C LEU A 862 -23.61 -40.60 -63.79
N THR A 863 -24.58 -41.52 -63.95
CA THR A 863 -24.36 -42.89 -64.42
C THR A 863 -25.36 -43.35 -65.48
N LYS A 864 -25.67 -42.52 -66.50
CA LYS A 864 -25.91 -43.14 -67.82
C LYS A 864 -24.54 -43.59 -68.34
N ILE A 865 -24.10 -44.74 -67.85
CA ILE A 865 -22.86 -45.35 -68.31
C ILE A 865 -23.22 -46.07 -69.60
N ASN A 866 -23.17 -45.33 -70.72
CA ASN A 866 -23.54 -45.85 -72.04
C ASN A 866 -22.86 -47.20 -72.32
N ILE A 867 -21.65 -47.45 -71.81
CA ILE A 867 -20.94 -48.72 -72.01
C ILE A 867 -21.56 -49.89 -71.25
N LEU A 868 -22.05 -49.71 -70.02
CA LEU A 868 -22.72 -50.78 -69.27
C LEU A 868 -24.11 -51.05 -69.84
N ASP A 869 -24.82 -50.01 -70.28
CA ASP A 869 -26.10 -50.17 -70.99
C ASP A 869 -25.89 -50.95 -72.30
N THR A 870 -24.83 -50.63 -73.04
CA THR A 870 -24.44 -51.34 -74.27
C THR A 870 -24.06 -52.79 -73.97
N LEU A 871 -23.23 -53.04 -72.94
CA LEU A 871 -22.83 -54.38 -72.54
C LEU A 871 -24.00 -55.22 -72.03
N PHE A 872 -24.95 -54.61 -71.32
CA PHE A 872 -26.18 -55.27 -70.88
C PHE A 872 -27.07 -55.66 -72.07
N ILE A 873 -27.22 -54.77 -73.06
CA ILE A 873 -27.93 -55.07 -74.31
C ILE A 873 -27.21 -56.20 -75.07
N ILE A 874 -25.88 -56.16 -75.18
CA ILE A 874 -25.08 -57.23 -75.80
C ILE A 874 -25.27 -58.57 -75.06
N ALA A 875 -25.24 -58.56 -73.72
CA ALA A 875 -25.44 -59.76 -72.91
C ALA A 875 -26.86 -60.33 -73.05
N LEU A 876 -27.89 -59.48 -73.15
CA LEU A 876 -29.27 -59.90 -73.44
C LEU A 876 -29.38 -60.56 -74.82
N ILE A 877 -28.78 -59.95 -75.85
CA ILE A 877 -28.74 -60.51 -77.21
C ILE A 877 -27.99 -61.86 -77.22
N ALA A 878 -26.84 -61.94 -76.56
CA ALA A 878 -26.04 -63.16 -76.47
C ALA A 878 -26.79 -64.28 -75.70
N GLY A 879 -27.45 -63.95 -74.59
CA GLY A 879 -28.27 -64.89 -73.82
C GLY A 879 -29.45 -65.43 -74.61
N ALA A 880 -30.17 -64.56 -75.33
CA ALA A 880 -31.22 -64.97 -76.25
C ALA A 880 -30.66 -65.87 -77.38
N GLY A 881 -29.49 -65.54 -77.92
CA GLY A 881 -28.78 -66.34 -78.92
C GLY A 881 -28.43 -67.75 -78.44
N VAL A 882 -27.97 -67.90 -77.20
CA VAL A 882 -27.69 -69.22 -76.59
C VAL A 882 -28.95 -70.05 -76.44
N ALA A 883 -30.06 -69.46 -76.00
CA ALA A 883 -31.34 -70.16 -75.87
C ALA A 883 -31.86 -70.64 -77.24
N ILE A 884 -31.84 -69.77 -78.24
CA ILE A 884 -32.24 -70.09 -79.62
C ILE A 884 -31.33 -71.18 -80.21
N GLY A 885 -30.01 -71.04 -80.06
CA GLY A 885 -29.03 -72.01 -80.53
C GLY A 885 -29.17 -73.37 -79.83
N HIS A 886 -29.44 -73.39 -78.54
CA HIS A 886 -29.69 -74.62 -77.79
C HIS A 886 -30.95 -75.35 -78.28
N VAL A 887 -32.05 -74.61 -78.48
CA VAL A 887 -33.30 -75.18 -79.03
C VAL A 887 -33.07 -75.71 -80.45
N PHE A 888 -32.39 -74.95 -81.29
CA PHE A 888 -32.05 -75.36 -82.66
C PHE A 888 -31.22 -76.65 -82.65
N LEU A 889 -30.11 -76.71 -81.91
CA LEU A 889 -29.28 -77.91 -81.72
C LEU A 889 -30.10 -79.10 -81.19
N ARG A 890 -31.04 -78.85 -80.28
CA ARG A 890 -31.91 -79.90 -79.73
C ARG A 890 -32.83 -80.49 -80.80
N ILE A 891 -33.30 -79.69 -81.76
CA ILE A 891 -34.13 -80.10 -82.90
C ILE A 891 -33.32 -80.92 -83.92
N ILE A 892 -32.14 -80.45 -84.33
CA ILE A 892 -31.29 -81.15 -85.32
C ILE A 892 -30.69 -82.46 -84.76
N THR A 893 -30.54 -82.58 -83.44
CA THR A 893 -30.01 -83.80 -82.80
C THR A 893 -31.09 -84.85 -82.47
N ILE A 894 -32.38 -84.58 -82.73
CA ILE A 894 -33.49 -85.53 -82.53
C ILE A 894 -33.27 -86.86 -83.28
N PRO A 895 -32.86 -86.88 -84.57
CA PRO A 895 -32.67 -88.14 -85.31
C PRO A 895 -31.53 -88.99 -84.74
N ILE A 896 -30.47 -88.33 -84.24
CA ILE A 896 -29.29 -88.98 -83.65
C ILE A 896 -29.63 -89.56 -82.27
N ARG A 897 -30.43 -88.85 -81.45
CA ARG A 897 -30.87 -89.34 -80.14
C ARG A 897 -31.86 -90.51 -80.25
N ARG A 898 -32.70 -90.54 -81.28
CA ARG A 898 -33.61 -91.68 -81.52
C ARG A 898 -32.89 -92.98 -81.90
N ARG A 899 -31.68 -92.93 -82.47
CA ARG A 899 -30.88 -94.13 -82.82
C ARG A 899 -30.07 -94.73 -81.67
N ARG A 900 -29.96 -94.06 -80.51
CA ARG A 900 -29.17 -94.53 -79.35
C ARG A 900 -30.00 -95.11 -78.21
N GLY A 901 -31.32 -95.18 -78.35
CA GLY A 901 -32.24 -95.68 -77.32
C GLY A 901 -33.00 -96.94 -77.73
N GLY A 902 -32.47 -97.72 -78.67
CA GLY A 902 -33.01 -99.02 -79.10
C GLY A 902 -32.09 -100.14 -78.68
#